data_AF-A0A8E0QZ26-F1
#
_entry.id   AF-A0A8E0QZ26-F1
#
_cell.length_a   1.000
_cell.length_b   1.000
_cell.length_c   1.000
_cell.angle_alpha   90.00
_cell.angle_beta   90.00
_cell.angle_gamma   90.00
#
_symmetry.space_group_name_H-M   'P 1'
#
loop_
_entity.id
_entity.type
_entity.pdbx_description
1 polymer ?
#
loop_
_entity_poly.entity_id
_entity_poly.type
_entity_poly.pdbx_seq_one_letter_code
_entity_poly.pdbx_strand_id
1 'polypeptide(L)'
;MLPRVAQMQQLQAMARSRSSKPERNIEDRLQRLEQTVRSLSSSIDQALQTLSAASSSRDETRGPDPNNCPMATGNNRPTAQLYIGPSHSFSFLEETASSMKTIRQPPHDATLQNAISELGHLSSRLTTAHVKNSTEDLSTFYVPSRAAGYGLISKFLECAELGEPFFRLPPDDILKQVVFEPQNVQEKAWVVYFNYLLLAAVSAENYQDEEKFRRNTHLALKDSSIFLVPHVSHVQVLALLAIHGEDFAAPNISWMLLGHACRQAEALGLHMSTREATPELSQHRLCLFWMLFILDKSCALAFGRPAFLSISLYRHVPLPDDQFMLKFQPHYAAEHRNRQHHPQVNNFGVLVFKRSVELAKLTGYVLEILATGKSSITKSDIQSKLNAWFLQTNKLLSESISIESTSTDARQIREMNLGINSMRFQYLHILVLLLKEDGQSSDTLLACAREAISLLPSLVSNWGSVYNGLIWQLLYYVFTPFFVIFENVVRPDSQGPTIEQDLCLLATTVTYFTDMRAQMRLLASVCSKLRHTAAIFLQLAQAHVRNKTSTKPGSKATRSSKRINTSRLDGPATQACEGSTDAGLGQLDITSYLEWLPGDMDATCRMLEVEMQDATDHHSGLGEGSNLTEFPIRRPTSDRVFDWFSWDVYYADIDS
;
A
#
# COMPACT_ATOMS: atom_id res chain seq x y z
N MET A 1 73.59 -36.71 -21.72
CA MET A 1 73.18 -35.32 -22.06
C MET A 1 72.97 -35.17 -23.57
N LEU A 2 71.89 -35.73 -24.12
CA LEU A 2 71.52 -35.61 -25.55
C LEU A 2 70.00 -35.58 -25.85
N PRO A 3 69.05 -35.76 -24.90
CA PRO A 3 67.62 -35.54 -25.19
C PRO A 3 67.06 -34.15 -24.81
N ARG A 4 67.82 -33.28 -24.13
CA ARG A 4 67.33 -31.95 -23.67
C ARG A 4 67.50 -30.80 -24.66
N VAL A 5 68.33 -30.94 -25.70
CA VAL A 5 68.57 -29.87 -26.70
C VAL A 5 67.55 -29.93 -27.85
N ALA A 6 67.07 -31.12 -28.22
CA ALA A 6 66.08 -31.29 -29.28
C ALA A 6 64.69 -30.75 -28.90
N GLN A 7 64.26 -30.89 -27.62
CA GLN A 7 63.00 -30.33 -27.15
C GLN A 7 63.01 -28.78 -27.05
N MET A 8 64.16 -28.17 -26.75
CA MET A 8 64.28 -26.71 -26.72
C MET A 8 64.22 -26.07 -28.12
N GLN A 9 64.78 -26.72 -29.13
CA GLN A 9 64.73 -26.21 -30.52
C GLN A 9 63.32 -26.33 -31.13
N GLN A 10 62.56 -27.37 -30.77
CA GLN A 10 61.17 -27.53 -31.22
C GLN A 10 60.20 -26.51 -30.59
N LEU A 11 60.42 -26.16 -29.32
CA LEU A 11 59.66 -25.10 -28.62
C LEU A 11 60.01 -23.69 -29.12
N GLN A 12 61.27 -23.41 -29.48
CA GLN A 12 61.66 -22.13 -30.07
C GLN A 12 61.17 -21.96 -31.53
N ALA A 13 61.05 -23.05 -32.29
CA ALA A 13 60.47 -23.02 -33.64
C ALA A 13 58.95 -22.78 -33.63
N MET A 14 58.22 -23.35 -32.66
CA MET A 14 56.79 -23.06 -32.47
C MET A 14 56.54 -21.62 -31.97
N ALA A 15 57.41 -21.08 -31.12
CA ALA A 15 57.32 -19.69 -30.63
C ALA A 15 57.61 -18.63 -31.71
N ARG A 16 58.43 -18.94 -32.73
CA ARG A 16 58.73 -18.02 -33.84
C ARG A 16 57.68 -18.01 -34.97
N SER A 17 56.71 -18.93 -34.96
CA SER A 17 55.65 -19.00 -35.98
C SER A 17 54.33 -18.29 -35.62
N ARG A 18 54.21 -17.74 -34.40
CA ARG A 18 53.00 -17.02 -33.94
C ARG A 18 53.17 -15.52 -33.71
N SER A 19 54.31 -14.96 -34.11
CA SER A 19 54.61 -13.53 -33.96
C SER A 19 54.98 -12.92 -35.32
N SER A 20 53.96 -12.69 -36.16
CA SER A 20 53.99 -11.69 -37.24
C SER A 20 52.66 -11.71 -38.00
N LYS A 21 51.63 -11.09 -37.42
CA LYS A 21 50.63 -10.38 -38.22
C LYS A 21 50.65 -8.93 -37.75
N PRO A 22 50.77 -7.97 -38.68
CA PRO A 22 51.15 -6.60 -38.36
C PRO A 22 50.08 -5.95 -37.51
N GLU A 23 50.50 -4.99 -36.69
CA GLU A 23 49.64 -3.95 -36.12
C GLU A 23 48.64 -3.50 -37.19
N ARG A 24 47.42 -4.05 -37.12
CA ARG A 24 46.30 -3.60 -37.94
C ARG A 24 45.91 -2.26 -37.36
N ASN A 25 46.58 -1.30 -37.97
CA ASN A 25 46.64 0.12 -37.80
C ASN A 25 45.49 0.69 -36.95
N ILE A 26 45.87 1.35 -35.87
CA ILE A 26 44.95 2.14 -35.04
C ILE A 26 44.20 3.14 -35.92
N GLU A 27 44.81 3.66 -37.00
CA GLU A 27 44.11 4.46 -38.01
C GLU A 27 42.95 3.69 -38.66
N ASP A 28 43.09 2.43 -39.08
CA ASP A 28 41.98 1.67 -39.69
C ASP A 28 40.82 1.45 -38.70
N ARG A 29 41.11 1.37 -37.40
CA ARG A 29 40.10 1.26 -36.34
C ARG A 29 39.42 2.61 -36.09
N LEU A 30 40.20 3.69 -36.06
CA LEU A 30 39.67 5.06 -35.95
C LEU A 30 38.83 5.44 -37.16
N GLN A 31 39.25 5.08 -38.37
CA GLN A 31 38.53 5.36 -39.60
C GLN A 31 37.18 4.62 -39.65
N ARG A 32 37.14 3.37 -39.14
CA ARG A 32 35.88 2.62 -38.97
C ARG A 32 34.98 3.23 -37.91
N LEU A 33 35.54 3.68 -36.78
CA LEU A 33 34.77 4.36 -35.75
C LEU A 33 34.21 5.70 -36.27
N GLU A 34 35.01 6.49 -36.99
CA GLU A 34 34.53 7.73 -37.63
C GLU A 34 33.43 7.45 -38.67
N GLN A 35 33.58 6.43 -39.51
CA GLN A 35 32.54 6.04 -40.47
C GLN A 35 31.26 5.59 -39.76
N THR A 36 31.38 4.90 -38.63
CA THR A 36 30.23 4.45 -37.82
C THR A 36 29.52 5.65 -37.18
N VAL A 37 30.27 6.61 -36.64
CA VAL A 37 29.71 7.83 -36.05
C VAL A 37 29.05 8.72 -37.11
N ARG A 38 29.67 8.89 -38.28
CA ARG A 38 29.08 9.64 -39.40
C ARG A 38 27.80 8.97 -39.92
N SER A 39 27.80 7.63 -40.04
CA SER A 39 26.62 6.86 -40.41
C SER A 39 25.47 7.03 -39.40
N LEU A 40 25.80 6.96 -38.10
CA LEU A 40 24.83 7.16 -37.02
C LEU A 40 24.27 8.58 -37.01
N SER A 41 25.11 9.59 -37.19
CA SER A 41 24.67 10.99 -37.32
C SER A 41 23.73 11.17 -38.51
N SER A 42 24.08 10.63 -39.68
CA SER A 42 23.22 10.72 -40.86
C SER A 42 21.87 9.99 -40.67
N SER A 43 21.86 8.88 -39.93
CA SER A 43 20.63 8.15 -39.61
C SER A 43 19.73 8.92 -38.65
N ILE A 44 20.32 9.62 -37.68
CA ILE A 44 19.61 10.50 -36.74
C ILE A 44 19.05 11.72 -37.47
N ASP A 45 19.82 12.34 -38.37
CA ASP A 45 19.36 13.47 -39.18
C ASP A 45 18.21 13.06 -40.11
N GLN A 46 18.26 11.86 -40.68
CA GLN A 46 17.19 11.33 -41.52
C GLN A 46 15.92 11.00 -40.71
N ALA A 47 16.07 10.53 -39.47
CA ALA A 47 14.96 10.31 -38.53
C ALA A 47 14.33 11.65 -38.07
N LEU A 48 15.15 12.68 -37.84
CA LEU A 48 14.67 14.01 -37.48
C LEU A 48 13.97 14.69 -38.66
N GLN A 49 14.47 14.51 -39.89
CA GLN A 49 13.82 15.03 -41.10
C GLN A 49 12.47 14.36 -41.36
N THR A 50 12.35 13.04 -41.16
CA THR A 50 11.07 12.32 -41.28
C THR A 50 10.06 12.76 -40.21
N LEU A 51 10.51 13.05 -38.98
CA LEU A 51 9.66 13.62 -37.93
C LEU A 51 9.23 15.06 -38.25
N SER A 52 10.11 15.88 -38.83
CA SER A 52 9.77 17.24 -39.26
C SER A 52 8.82 17.27 -40.47
N ALA A 53 8.96 16.35 -41.43
CA ALA A 53 8.06 16.22 -42.58
C ALA A 53 6.67 15.72 -42.17
N ALA A 54 6.58 14.92 -41.11
CA ALA A 54 5.30 14.51 -40.53
C ALA A 54 4.58 15.66 -39.79
N SER A 55 5.33 16.67 -39.31
CA SER A 55 4.74 17.87 -38.70
C SER A 55 4.25 18.92 -39.71
N SER A 56 4.68 18.87 -40.97
CA SER A 56 4.29 19.84 -42.01
C SER A 56 3.04 19.46 -42.82
N SER A 57 2.37 18.34 -42.53
CA SER A 57 1.18 17.88 -43.29
C SER A 57 -0.15 18.08 -42.55
N ARG A 58 -0.19 18.91 -41.50
CA ARG A 58 -1.43 19.28 -40.80
C ARG A 58 -1.55 20.80 -40.69
N ASP A 59 -1.90 21.45 -41.79
CA ASP A 59 -2.92 22.50 -41.78
C ASP A 59 -3.22 23.04 -43.20
N GLU A 60 -4.41 22.75 -43.72
CA GLU A 60 -5.11 23.63 -44.65
C GLU A 60 -6.63 23.49 -44.44
N THR A 61 -7.18 24.28 -43.50
CA THR A 61 -8.54 24.84 -43.66
C THR A 61 -8.70 26.12 -42.82
N ARG A 62 -8.67 27.27 -43.53
CA ARG A 62 -9.28 28.59 -43.23
C ARG A 62 -9.70 28.89 -41.79
N GLY A 63 -9.00 29.83 -41.14
CA GLY A 63 -9.46 30.48 -39.91
C GLY A 63 -10.46 31.63 -40.17
N PRO A 64 -11.27 32.00 -39.18
CA PRO A 64 -11.81 33.34 -39.04
C PRO A 64 -11.07 34.15 -37.96
N ASP A 65 -11.07 35.47 -38.17
CA ASP A 65 -10.49 36.62 -37.45
C ASP A 65 -10.07 36.50 -35.97
N PRO A 66 -8.96 37.18 -35.58
CA PRO A 66 -8.39 37.13 -34.23
C PRO A 66 -9.12 37.99 -33.18
N ASN A 67 -10.31 38.54 -33.47
CA ASN A 67 -10.96 39.54 -32.62
C ASN A 67 -12.27 39.10 -31.95
N ASN A 68 -12.58 37.80 -31.88
CA ASN A 68 -13.68 37.30 -31.06
C ASN A 68 -13.38 35.91 -30.51
N CYS A 69 -12.68 35.84 -29.38
CA CYS A 69 -12.65 34.62 -28.56
C CYS A 69 -13.55 34.86 -27.34
N PRO A 70 -14.66 34.12 -27.18
CA PRO A 70 -15.45 34.21 -25.97
C PRO A 70 -14.62 33.66 -24.81
N MET A 71 -14.51 34.44 -23.74
CA MET A 71 -13.92 34.01 -22.47
C MET A 71 -14.60 32.72 -22.01
N ALA A 72 -13.93 31.59 -22.21
CA ALA A 72 -14.30 30.32 -21.60
C ALA A 72 -13.83 30.37 -20.14
N THR A 73 -14.69 30.90 -19.26
CA THR A 73 -14.62 30.61 -17.83
C THR A 73 -14.89 29.11 -17.64
N GLY A 74 -13.83 28.31 -17.56
CA GLY A 74 -13.91 26.88 -17.36
C GLY A 74 -12.66 26.35 -16.67
N ASN A 75 -12.72 26.28 -15.34
CA ASN A 75 -11.71 25.70 -14.44
C ASN A 75 -11.56 24.17 -14.59
N ASN A 76 -11.19 23.66 -15.77
CA ASN A 76 -10.90 22.23 -15.96
C ASN A 76 -9.58 22.03 -16.70
N ARG A 77 -8.47 22.16 -15.97
CA ARG A 77 -7.17 21.63 -16.41
C ARG A 77 -7.24 20.10 -16.30
N PRO A 78 -6.95 19.32 -17.36
CA PRO A 78 -6.95 17.87 -17.26
C PRO A 78 -5.85 17.43 -16.30
N THR A 79 -6.22 16.75 -15.21
CA THR A 79 -5.28 16.06 -14.33
C THR A 79 -4.46 15.07 -15.16
N ALA A 80 -3.13 15.17 -15.11
CA ALA A 80 -2.25 14.29 -15.86
C ALA A 80 -2.49 12.83 -15.43
N GLN A 81 -3.06 12.01 -16.32
CA GLN A 81 -3.26 10.59 -16.08
C GLN A 81 -1.90 9.90 -16.02
N LEU A 82 -1.53 9.37 -14.84
CA LEU A 82 -0.28 8.64 -14.65
C LEU A 82 -0.40 7.22 -15.24
N TYR A 83 0.65 6.76 -15.93
CA TYR A 83 0.69 5.42 -16.56
C TYR A 83 0.40 4.30 -15.55
N ILE A 84 -0.58 3.41 -15.75
CA ILE A 84 -0.74 2.20 -14.93
C ILE A 84 -0.54 0.98 -15.82
N GLY A 85 0.14 -0.05 -15.32
CA GLY A 85 0.35 -1.29 -16.06
C GLY A 85 -0.98 -2.06 -16.26
N PRO A 86 -1.10 -2.92 -17.28
CA PRO A 86 -2.36 -3.57 -17.64
C PRO A 86 -2.88 -4.56 -16.58
N SER A 87 -1.98 -5.12 -15.76
CA SER A 87 -2.30 -6.18 -14.81
C SER A 87 -2.03 -5.71 -13.38
N HIS A 88 -3.09 -5.23 -12.72
CA HIS A 88 -3.03 -4.59 -11.40
C HIS A 88 -4.25 -4.89 -10.55
N SER A 89 -4.18 -4.66 -9.22
CA SER A 89 -5.31 -4.88 -8.29
C SER A 89 -6.60 -4.17 -8.74
N PHE A 90 -6.48 -3.12 -9.54
CA PHE A 90 -7.59 -2.32 -10.06
C PHE A 90 -7.89 -2.53 -11.55
N SER A 91 -7.25 -3.49 -12.23
CA SER A 91 -7.64 -3.89 -13.59
C SER A 91 -9.09 -4.39 -13.63
N PHE A 92 -9.60 -4.86 -12.49
CA PHE A 92 -11.01 -5.20 -12.29
C PHE A 92 -11.93 -3.98 -12.39
N LEU A 93 -11.46 -2.76 -12.15
CA LEU A 93 -12.29 -1.56 -12.29
C LEU A 93 -12.71 -1.33 -13.75
N GLU A 94 -11.80 -1.49 -14.71
CA GLU A 94 -12.12 -1.31 -16.14
C GLU A 94 -13.07 -2.39 -16.66
N GLU A 95 -12.89 -3.61 -16.18
CA GLU A 95 -13.75 -4.75 -16.49
C GLU A 95 -15.12 -4.64 -15.84
N THR A 96 -15.18 -4.23 -14.58
CA THR A 96 -16.42 -3.91 -13.87
C THR A 96 -17.14 -2.74 -14.55
N ALA A 97 -16.43 -1.71 -15.02
CA ALA A 97 -17.03 -0.62 -15.82
C ALA A 97 -17.65 -1.14 -17.12
N SER A 98 -17.03 -2.13 -17.76
CA SER A 98 -17.54 -2.77 -18.97
C SER A 98 -18.74 -3.68 -18.68
N SER A 99 -18.68 -4.46 -17.60
CA SER A 99 -19.75 -5.31 -17.11
C SER A 99 -20.97 -4.49 -16.67
N MET A 100 -20.77 -3.33 -16.06
CA MET A 100 -21.84 -2.40 -15.68
C MET A 100 -22.65 -1.89 -16.88
N LYS A 101 -22.05 -1.76 -18.07
CA LYS A 101 -22.80 -1.39 -19.30
C LYS A 101 -23.81 -2.46 -19.72
N THR A 102 -23.63 -3.70 -19.28
CA THR A 102 -24.52 -4.82 -19.58
C THR A 102 -25.69 -4.94 -18.59
N ILE A 103 -25.61 -4.27 -17.44
CA ILE A 103 -26.67 -4.25 -16.42
C ILE A 103 -27.84 -3.42 -16.96
N ARG A 104 -28.98 -4.08 -17.21
CA ARG A 104 -30.22 -3.38 -17.58
C ARG A 104 -30.93 -2.90 -16.32
N GLN A 105 -30.94 -1.60 -16.08
CA GLN A 105 -31.72 -0.97 -15.01
C GLN A 105 -32.96 -0.23 -15.54
N PRO A 106 -34.04 -0.14 -14.75
CA PRO A 106 -35.18 0.71 -15.07
C PRO A 106 -34.75 2.20 -15.09
N PRO A 107 -35.41 3.05 -15.91
CA PRO A 107 -34.97 4.42 -16.23
C PRO A 107 -34.94 5.43 -15.06
N HIS A 108 -35.29 5.02 -13.84
CA HIS A 108 -35.33 5.88 -12.64
C HIS A 108 -34.39 5.43 -11.51
N ASP A 109 -33.57 4.41 -11.71
CA ASP A 109 -32.62 3.93 -10.69
C ASP A 109 -31.26 4.62 -10.86
N ALA A 110 -30.88 5.47 -9.90
CA ALA A 110 -29.60 6.19 -9.93
C ALA A 110 -28.41 5.32 -9.46
N THR A 111 -28.64 4.09 -8.99
CA THR A 111 -27.58 3.24 -8.40
C THR A 111 -26.46 2.92 -9.38
N LEU A 112 -26.75 2.63 -10.64
CA LEU A 112 -25.73 2.40 -11.67
C LEU A 112 -24.89 3.65 -11.93
N GLN A 113 -25.53 4.83 -12.02
CA GLN A 113 -24.82 6.09 -12.25
C GLN A 113 -23.92 6.46 -11.06
N ASN A 114 -24.40 6.23 -9.83
CA ASN A 114 -23.61 6.42 -8.61
C ASN A 114 -22.39 5.49 -8.59
N ALA A 115 -22.57 4.21 -8.95
CA ALA A 115 -21.48 3.24 -9.02
C ALA A 115 -20.42 3.64 -10.06
N ILE A 116 -20.85 4.11 -11.23
CA ILE A 116 -19.94 4.63 -12.28
C ILE A 116 -19.17 5.85 -11.77
N SER A 117 -19.85 6.79 -11.09
CA SER A 117 -19.21 7.99 -10.52
C SER A 117 -18.17 7.63 -9.45
N GLU A 118 -18.52 6.76 -8.51
CA GLU A 118 -17.63 6.30 -7.45
C GLU A 118 -16.43 5.55 -8.00
N LEU A 119 -16.64 4.72 -9.03
CA LEU A 119 -15.56 4.03 -9.71
C LEU A 119 -14.58 5.02 -10.36
N GLY A 120 -15.10 6.08 -10.98
CA GLY A 120 -14.32 7.18 -11.51
C GLY A 120 -13.53 7.92 -10.43
N HIS A 121 -14.14 8.20 -9.27
CA HIS A 121 -13.46 8.84 -8.13
C HIS A 121 -12.36 7.95 -7.55
N LEU A 122 -12.62 6.66 -7.35
CA LEU A 122 -11.62 5.71 -6.85
C LEU A 122 -10.44 5.62 -7.81
N SER A 123 -10.71 5.43 -9.11
CA SER A 123 -9.68 5.39 -10.15
C SER A 123 -8.86 6.69 -10.20
N SER A 124 -9.50 7.86 -10.17
CA SER A 124 -8.84 9.16 -10.15
C SER A 124 -7.91 9.31 -8.94
N ARG A 125 -8.34 8.93 -7.73
CA ARG A 125 -7.48 9.01 -6.53
C ARG A 125 -6.26 8.10 -6.58
N LEU A 126 -6.38 6.96 -7.22
CA LEU A 126 -5.29 6.00 -7.39
C LEU A 126 -4.32 6.39 -8.51
N THR A 127 -4.77 7.20 -9.47
CA THR A 127 -3.99 7.61 -10.66
C THR A 127 -3.46 9.03 -10.60
N THR A 128 -3.89 9.82 -9.62
CA THR A 128 -3.45 11.21 -9.43
C THR A 128 -2.53 11.34 -8.21
N ALA A 129 -1.59 12.27 -8.28
CA ALA A 129 -0.83 12.73 -7.13
C ALA A 129 -1.32 14.14 -6.81
N HIS A 130 -1.96 14.32 -5.65
CA HIS A 130 -2.32 15.65 -5.19
C HIS A 130 -1.74 15.85 -3.80
N VAL A 131 -0.83 16.81 -3.70
CA VAL A 131 -0.28 17.25 -2.42
C VAL A 131 -1.15 18.41 -1.97
N LYS A 132 -1.78 18.28 -0.81
CA LYS A 132 -2.46 19.42 -0.20
C LYS A 132 -1.38 20.38 0.30
N ASN A 133 -1.26 21.53 -0.34
CA ASN A 133 -0.48 22.64 0.21
C ASN A 133 -1.25 23.17 1.43
N SER A 134 -0.77 22.86 2.63
CA SER A 134 -1.25 23.54 3.82
C SER A 134 -0.82 25.01 3.73
N THR A 135 -1.79 25.90 3.58
CA THR A 135 -1.62 27.35 3.50
C THR A 135 -1.37 28.03 4.85
N GLU A 136 -1.08 27.27 5.91
CA GLU A 136 -0.63 27.86 7.17
C GLU A 136 0.89 28.01 7.17
N ASP A 137 1.33 29.26 7.08
CA ASP A 137 2.73 29.71 7.08
C ASP A 137 3.34 29.55 8.49
N LEU A 138 3.38 28.33 9.01
CA LEU A 138 4.00 27.99 10.28
C LEU A 138 5.50 27.87 10.07
N SER A 139 6.23 28.97 10.22
CA SER A 139 7.66 29.06 9.88
C SER A 139 8.64 28.41 10.87
N THR A 140 8.17 27.98 12.05
CA THR A 140 9.05 27.50 13.14
C THR A 140 8.63 26.13 13.67
N PHE A 141 9.57 25.34 14.18
CA PHE A 141 9.26 24.08 14.86
C PHE A 141 8.55 24.32 16.19
N TYR A 142 7.61 23.45 16.54
CA TYR A 142 7.08 23.34 17.88
C TYR A 142 8.10 22.65 18.81
N VAL A 143 8.37 23.27 19.96
CA VAL A 143 9.25 22.75 21.00
C VAL A 143 8.46 22.60 22.31
N PRO A 144 8.37 21.40 22.90
CA PRO A 144 7.65 21.17 24.15
C PRO A 144 8.41 21.69 25.37
N SER A 145 7.71 21.81 26.52
CA SER A 145 8.37 22.02 27.81
C SER A 145 9.27 20.84 28.18
N ARG A 146 10.26 21.02 29.07
CA ARG A 146 11.19 19.94 29.46
C ARG A 146 10.47 18.68 29.95
N ALA A 147 9.51 18.83 30.86
CA ALA A 147 8.76 17.70 31.40
C ALA A 147 7.96 16.96 30.31
N ALA A 148 7.27 17.70 29.44
CA ALA A 148 6.54 17.12 28.32
C ALA A 148 7.49 16.44 27.33
N GLY A 149 8.61 17.08 26.98
CA GLY A 149 9.61 16.54 26.05
C GLY A 149 10.19 15.20 26.51
N TYR A 150 10.56 15.05 27.78
CA TYR A 150 11.02 13.75 28.30
C TYR A 150 9.91 12.70 28.30
N GLY A 151 8.66 13.08 28.59
CA GLY A 151 7.50 12.18 28.45
C GLY A 151 7.31 11.71 27.01
N LEU A 152 7.49 12.60 26.02
CA LEU A 152 7.44 12.25 24.60
C LEU A 152 8.59 11.34 24.18
N ILE A 153 9.80 11.51 24.74
CA ILE A 153 10.92 10.59 24.52
C ILE A 153 10.57 9.18 24.99
N SER A 154 10.00 9.02 26.18
CA SER A 154 9.57 7.70 26.69
C SER A 154 8.58 7.04 25.73
N LYS A 155 7.52 7.76 25.34
CA LYS A 155 6.51 7.27 24.40
C LYS A 155 7.13 6.91 23.04
N PHE A 156 8.04 7.73 22.53
CA PHE A 156 8.72 7.46 21.26
C PHE A 156 9.52 6.15 21.33
N LEU A 157 10.28 5.94 22.40
CA LEU A 157 11.07 4.72 22.57
C LEU A 157 10.16 3.48 22.65
N GLU A 158 9.06 3.55 23.40
CA GLU A 158 8.06 2.48 23.47
C GLU A 158 7.47 2.13 22.09
N CYS A 159 7.15 3.15 21.28
CA CYS A 159 6.67 2.93 19.91
C CYS A 159 7.75 2.39 18.98
N ALA A 160 8.99 2.87 19.11
CA ALA A 160 10.09 2.53 18.22
C ALA A 160 10.59 1.08 18.39
N GLU A 161 10.38 0.47 19.57
CA GLU A 161 10.68 -0.95 19.82
C GLU A 161 9.97 -1.89 18.84
N LEU A 162 8.74 -1.56 18.42
CA LEU A 162 7.98 -2.33 17.42
C LEU A 162 8.66 -2.33 16.04
N GLY A 163 9.49 -1.33 15.77
CA GLY A 163 10.26 -1.19 14.53
C GLY A 163 11.57 -1.99 14.54
N GLU A 164 11.97 -2.62 15.64
CA GLU A 164 13.21 -3.40 15.66
C GLU A 164 13.09 -4.71 14.87
N PRO A 165 14.17 -5.15 14.18
CA PRO A 165 15.46 -4.47 14.00
C PRO A 165 15.53 -3.58 12.74
N PHE A 166 14.40 -3.27 12.11
CA PHE A 166 14.31 -2.60 10.82
C PHE A 166 14.61 -1.11 10.88
N PHE A 167 14.17 -0.44 11.95
CA PHE A 167 14.39 0.97 12.19
C PHE A 167 15.38 1.15 13.34
N ARG A 168 16.46 1.90 13.09
CA ARG A 168 17.40 2.28 14.15
C ARG A 168 16.95 3.55 14.84
N LEU A 169 17.15 3.59 16.15
CA LEU A 169 16.94 4.77 16.97
C LEU A 169 17.99 5.86 16.64
N PRO A 170 17.61 7.15 16.77
CA PRO A 170 18.58 8.23 16.80
C PRO A 170 19.53 8.06 18.01
N PRO A 171 20.81 8.45 17.89
CA PRO A 171 21.70 8.55 19.04
C PRO A 171 21.13 9.44 20.16
N ASP A 172 21.44 9.15 21.42
CA ASP A 172 20.85 9.84 22.59
C ASP A 172 21.01 11.37 22.58
N ASP A 173 22.15 11.86 22.10
CA ASP A 173 22.45 13.27 21.95
C ASP A 173 21.59 13.90 20.85
N ILE A 174 21.41 13.21 19.73
CA ILE A 174 20.53 13.62 18.63
C ILE A 174 19.07 13.56 19.06
N LEU A 175 18.64 12.54 19.81
CA LEU A 175 17.27 12.40 20.28
C LEU A 175 16.86 13.59 21.15
N LYS A 176 17.74 14.06 22.04
CA LYS A 176 17.49 15.27 22.84
C LYS A 176 17.42 16.52 21.96
N GLN A 177 18.29 16.64 20.96
CA GLN A 177 18.26 17.75 20.01
C GLN A 177 16.97 17.74 19.18
N VAL A 178 16.50 16.58 18.72
CA VAL A 178 15.24 16.45 17.98
C VAL A 178 14.05 17.03 18.75
N VAL A 179 14.02 16.84 20.07
CA VAL A 179 12.91 17.30 20.91
C VAL A 179 13.05 18.77 21.29
N PHE A 180 14.24 19.21 21.69
CA PHE A 180 14.43 20.53 22.29
C PHE A 180 15.02 21.58 21.35
N GLU A 181 15.72 21.15 20.30
CA GLU A 181 16.42 22.00 19.33
C GLU A 181 16.29 21.48 17.88
N PRO A 182 15.06 21.16 17.39
CA PRO A 182 14.85 20.52 16.09
C PRO A 182 15.45 21.29 14.90
N GLN A 183 15.56 22.62 15.01
CA GLN A 183 16.20 23.48 14.02
C GLN A 183 17.71 23.21 13.87
N ASN A 184 18.39 22.73 14.92
CA ASN A 184 19.83 22.50 14.93
C ASN A 184 20.23 21.08 14.48
N VAL A 185 19.28 20.15 14.42
CA VAL A 185 19.52 18.77 13.97
C VAL A 185 20.02 18.77 12.53
N GLN A 186 21.19 18.16 12.28
CA GLN A 186 21.79 18.07 10.94
C GLN A 186 20.93 17.21 10.01
N GLU A 187 20.66 15.95 10.37
CA GLU A 187 19.80 15.09 9.56
C GLU A 187 18.32 15.27 9.96
N LYS A 188 17.59 16.12 9.21
CA LYS A 188 16.16 16.40 9.47
C LYS A 188 15.25 15.17 9.42
N ALA A 189 15.69 14.08 8.81
CA ALA A 189 15.00 12.79 8.90
C ALA A 189 14.77 12.34 10.35
N TRP A 190 15.68 12.61 11.30
CA TRP A 190 15.42 12.25 12.70
C TRP A 190 14.24 13.01 13.31
N VAL A 191 14.06 14.27 12.92
CA VAL A 191 12.89 15.07 13.32
C VAL A 191 11.61 14.47 12.73
N VAL A 192 11.64 14.07 11.46
CA VAL A 192 10.50 13.37 10.84
C VAL A 192 10.21 12.06 11.56
N TYR A 193 11.22 11.23 11.80
CA TYR A 193 11.04 9.92 12.42
C TYR A 193 10.36 10.03 13.79
N PHE A 194 10.86 10.92 14.64
CA PHE A 194 10.32 11.14 15.98
C PHE A 194 8.87 11.65 15.95
N ASN A 195 8.62 12.74 15.22
CA ASN A 195 7.31 13.38 15.24
C ASN A 195 6.27 12.51 14.52
N TYR A 196 6.64 11.88 13.42
CA TYR A 196 5.71 11.06 12.64
C TYR A 196 5.34 9.75 13.35
N LEU A 197 6.30 9.10 14.03
CA LEU A 197 6.00 7.91 14.82
C LEU A 197 5.05 8.24 15.99
N LEU A 198 5.28 9.36 16.68
CA LEU A 198 4.38 9.82 17.73
C LEU A 198 3.01 10.18 17.17
N LEU A 199 2.95 10.87 16.02
CA LEU A 199 1.70 11.19 15.32
C LEU A 199 0.87 9.93 15.04
N ALA A 200 1.50 8.86 14.56
CA ALA A 200 0.84 7.57 14.33
C ALA A 200 0.34 6.89 15.60
N ALA A 201 0.95 7.20 16.76
CA ALA A 201 0.60 6.64 18.07
C ALA A 201 -0.34 7.53 18.91
N VAL A 202 -0.73 8.73 18.44
CA VAL A 202 -1.59 9.65 19.19
C VAL A 202 -3.00 9.06 19.36
N SER A 203 -3.49 9.00 20.62
CA SER A 203 -4.88 8.64 20.96
C SER A 203 -5.87 9.74 20.55
N ALA A 204 -7.12 9.36 20.31
CA ALA A 204 -8.21 10.25 19.89
C ALA A 204 -8.48 11.44 20.83
N GLU A 205 -8.06 11.36 22.09
CA GLU A 205 -8.27 12.40 23.11
C GLU A 205 -7.25 13.56 23.03
N ASN A 206 -6.14 13.43 22.29
CA ASN A 206 -5.02 14.38 22.31
C ASN A 206 -4.87 15.17 20.99
N TYR A 207 -5.95 15.80 20.51
CA TYR A 207 -5.97 16.50 19.22
C TYR A 207 -4.90 17.60 19.08
N GLN A 208 -4.57 18.31 20.16
CA GLN A 208 -3.57 19.37 20.12
C GLN A 208 -2.15 18.86 19.86
N ASP A 209 -1.85 17.61 20.24
CA ASP A 209 -0.54 17.02 20.00
C ASP A 209 -0.39 16.53 18.56
N GLU A 210 -1.50 16.12 17.93
CA GLU A 210 -1.56 15.74 16.52
C GLU A 210 -1.05 16.87 15.61
N GLU A 211 -1.56 18.09 15.77
CA GLU A 211 -1.20 19.23 14.92
C GLU A 211 0.27 19.65 15.12
N LYS A 212 0.78 19.56 16.35
CA LYS A 212 2.19 19.89 16.67
C LYS A 212 3.14 18.92 15.98
N PHE A 213 2.87 17.62 16.04
CA PHE A 213 3.69 16.60 15.37
C PHE A 213 3.60 16.69 13.84
N ARG A 214 2.40 16.98 13.32
CA ARG A 214 2.17 17.23 11.89
C ARG A 214 2.97 18.43 11.39
N ARG A 215 2.92 19.56 12.09
CA ARG A 215 3.71 20.76 11.81
C ARG A 215 5.21 20.46 11.76
N ASN A 216 5.75 19.81 12.79
CA ASN A 216 7.18 19.50 12.85
C ASN A 216 7.61 18.55 11.73
N THR A 217 6.77 17.56 11.41
CA THR A 217 7.01 16.64 10.28
C THR A 217 7.05 17.40 8.96
N HIS A 218 6.08 18.27 8.70
CA HIS A 218 6.03 19.05 7.46
C HIS A 218 7.24 19.99 7.31
N LEU A 219 7.62 20.68 8.39
CA LEU A 219 8.79 21.57 8.36
C LEU A 219 10.10 20.83 8.10
N ALA A 220 10.29 19.66 8.71
CA ALA A 220 11.47 18.84 8.47
C ALA A 220 11.52 18.30 7.03
N LEU A 221 10.36 18.00 6.42
CA LEU A 221 10.27 17.55 5.02
C LEU A 221 10.56 18.66 4.00
N LYS A 222 10.62 19.94 4.39
CA LYS A 222 11.10 21.02 3.51
C LYS A 222 12.61 20.91 3.22
N ASP A 223 13.34 20.11 4.00
CA ASP A 223 14.74 19.83 3.72
C ASP A 223 14.86 18.81 2.56
N SER A 224 15.21 19.34 1.39
CA SER A 224 15.38 18.55 0.16
C SER A 224 16.43 17.45 0.26
N SER A 225 17.38 17.52 1.22
CA SER A 225 18.43 16.52 1.39
C SER A 225 17.87 15.13 1.70
N ILE A 226 16.71 15.05 2.35
CA ILE A 226 16.00 13.80 2.66
C ILE A 226 15.76 12.98 1.39
N PHE A 227 15.44 13.65 0.27
CA PHE A 227 15.11 13.00 -0.99
C PHE A 227 16.33 12.82 -1.91
N LEU A 228 17.29 13.73 -1.81
CA LEU A 228 18.39 13.86 -2.78
C LEU A 228 19.70 13.23 -2.32
N VAL A 229 19.94 13.11 -1.01
CA VAL A 229 21.20 12.60 -0.46
C VAL A 229 20.95 11.21 0.13
N PRO A 230 21.65 10.16 -0.35
CA PRO A 230 21.53 8.83 0.23
C PRO A 230 22.03 8.79 1.67
N HIS A 231 21.13 8.48 2.61
CA HIS A 231 21.47 8.25 4.01
C HIS A 231 20.55 7.22 4.66
N VAL A 232 21.04 6.43 5.62
CA VAL A 232 20.23 5.34 6.22
C VAL A 232 19.01 5.90 6.97
N SER A 233 19.13 7.04 7.65
CA SER A 233 17.97 7.67 8.31
C SER A 233 16.94 8.18 7.30
N HIS A 234 17.38 8.62 6.11
CA HIS A 234 16.48 9.03 5.03
C HIS A 234 15.71 7.82 4.50
N VAL A 235 16.40 6.70 4.24
CA VAL A 235 15.77 5.44 3.82
C VAL A 235 14.71 4.98 4.83
N GLN A 236 15.02 5.02 6.13
CA GLN A 236 14.07 4.68 7.20
C GLN A 236 12.82 5.57 7.15
N VAL A 237 12.99 6.89 7.11
CA VAL A 237 11.86 7.82 7.11
C VAL A 237 11.03 7.73 5.84
N LEU A 238 11.68 7.63 4.68
CA LEU A 238 10.98 7.48 3.40
C LEU A 238 10.17 6.19 3.37
N ALA A 239 10.72 5.09 3.90
CA ALA A 239 9.99 3.84 4.05
C ALA A 239 8.80 4.00 5.00
N LEU A 240 9.00 4.61 6.17
CA LEU A 240 7.98 4.84 7.18
C LEU A 240 6.81 5.69 6.64
N LEU A 241 7.11 6.79 5.96
CA LEU A 241 6.10 7.65 5.33
C LEU A 241 5.37 6.92 4.21
N ALA A 242 6.09 6.11 3.41
CA ALA A 242 5.50 5.34 2.33
C ALA A 242 4.53 4.25 2.80
N ILE A 243 4.58 3.81 4.06
CA ILE A 243 3.71 2.74 4.57
C ILE A 243 2.56 3.22 5.46
N HIS A 244 2.66 4.44 5.99
CA HIS A 244 1.73 4.93 7.02
C HIS A 244 1.12 6.30 6.69
N GLY A 245 1.70 7.05 5.74
CA GLY A 245 1.35 8.46 5.54
C GLY A 245 0.10 8.63 4.72
N GLU A 246 -1.11 8.65 5.27
CA GLU A 246 -2.27 9.09 4.47
C GLU A 246 -2.49 10.61 4.50
N ASP A 247 -2.03 11.30 5.55
CA ASP A 247 -1.97 12.76 5.55
C ASP A 247 -0.92 13.32 4.59
N PHE A 248 0.03 12.46 4.16
CA PHE A 248 1.17 12.84 3.33
C PHE A 248 1.28 12.06 2.02
N ALA A 249 0.66 10.90 1.90
CA ALA A 249 0.88 10.01 0.78
C ALA A 249 -0.42 9.33 0.30
N ALA A 250 -1.03 9.96 -0.71
CA ALA A 250 -1.87 9.22 -1.63
C ALA A 250 -1.08 8.02 -2.22
N PRO A 251 -1.74 6.93 -2.63
CA PRO A 251 -1.15 5.80 -3.35
C PRO A 251 0.12 6.08 -4.18
N ASN A 252 0.05 7.09 -5.06
CA ASN A 252 1.16 7.46 -5.93
C ASN A 252 2.33 8.11 -5.19
N ILE A 253 2.06 8.96 -4.19
CA ILE A 253 3.11 9.57 -3.37
C ILE A 253 3.82 8.48 -2.56
N SER A 254 3.09 7.51 -2.04
CA SER A 254 3.66 6.37 -1.32
C SER A 254 4.59 5.56 -2.21
N TRP A 255 4.17 5.32 -3.45
CA TRP A 255 5.00 4.68 -4.47
C TRP A 255 6.26 5.51 -4.80
N MET A 256 6.14 6.84 -4.92
CA MET A 256 7.30 7.73 -5.14
C MET A 256 8.28 7.70 -3.97
N LEU A 257 7.80 7.85 -2.72
CA LEU A 257 8.61 7.79 -1.51
C LEU A 257 9.33 6.45 -1.38
N LEU A 258 8.63 5.35 -1.65
CA LEU A 258 9.21 4.02 -1.65
C LEU A 258 10.27 3.85 -2.74
N GLY A 259 10.05 4.43 -3.93
CA GLY A 259 11.04 4.49 -5.01
C GLY A 259 12.31 5.24 -4.60
N HIS A 260 12.17 6.38 -3.92
CA HIS A 260 13.31 7.11 -3.35
C HIS A 260 14.05 6.26 -2.31
N ALA A 261 13.33 5.60 -1.39
CA ALA A 261 13.93 4.74 -0.38
C ALA A 261 14.71 3.58 -1.02
N CYS A 262 14.15 2.92 -2.05
CA CYS A 262 14.80 1.83 -2.77
C CYS A 262 16.08 2.32 -3.48
N ARG A 263 16.01 3.44 -4.20
CA ARG A 263 17.17 4.00 -4.91
C ARG A 263 18.30 4.40 -3.96
N GLN A 264 17.96 5.00 -2.82
CA GLN A 264 18.96 5.35 -1.81
C GLN A 264 19.53 4.09 -1.14
N ALA A 265 18.72 3.05 -0.90
CA ALA A 265 19.20 1.77 -0.37
C ALA A 265 20.18 1.08 -1.32
N GLU A 266 19.94 1.15 -2.63
CA GLU A 266 20.87 0.66 -3.66
C GLU A 266 22.17 1.48 -3.67
N ALA A 267 22.06 2.81 -3.66
CA ALA A 267 23.22 3.71 -3.64
C ALA A 267 24.12 3.51 -2.39
N LEU A 268 23.52 3.20 -1.24
CA LEU A 268 24.23 2.89 0.01
C LEU A 268 24.74 1.45 0.06
N GLY A 269 24.38 0.60 -0.90
CA GLY A 269 24.75 -0.82 -0.92
C GLY A 269 24.20 -1.61 0.27
N LEU A 270 22.96 -1.33 0.72
CA LEU A 270 22.39 -1.99 1.91
C LEU A 270 22.27 -3.52 1.79
N HIS A 271 22.24 -4.03 0.56
CA HIS A 271 22.20 -5.45 0.22
C HIS A 271 23.58 -6.13 0.18
N MET A 272 24.67 -5.35 0.32
CA MET A 272 26.05 -5.84 0.23
C MET A 272 26.72 -5.82 1.60
N SER A 273 27.54 -6.85 1.87
CA SER A 273 28.46 -6.81 3.01
C SER A 273 29.56 -5.80 2.75
N THR A 274 29.59 -4.71 3.51
CA THR A 274 30.66 -3.69 3.43
C THR A 274 31.79 -4.10 4.36
N ARG A 275 33.04 -4.11 3.88
CA ARG A 275 34.23 -4.50 4.67
C ARG A 275 34.45 -3.64 5.93
N GLU A 276 33.94 -2.41 5.89
CA GLU A 276 34.10 -1.41 6.95
C GLU A 276 32.93 -1.38 7.94
N ALA A 277 31.84 -2.09 7.67
CA ALA A 277 30.67 -2.12 8.56
C ALA A 277 30.90 -3.09 9.72
N THR A 278 30.48 -2.71 10.92
CA THR A 278 30.40 -3.66 12.03
C THR A 278 29.39 -4.76 11.70
N PRO A 279 29.53 -5.98 12.27
CA PRO A 279 28.59 -7.07 12.04
C PRO A 279 27.13 -6.65 12.30
N GLU A 280 26.88 -5.92 13.39
CA GLU A 280 25.54 -5.46 13.77
C GLU A 280 24.99 -4.45 12.76
N LEU A 281 25.83 -3.53 12.28
CA LEU A 281 25.42 -2.56 11.26
C LEU A 281 25.06 -3.28 9.96
N SER A 282 25.84 -4.30 9.56
CA SER A 282 25.53 -5.11 8.37
C SER A 282 24.18 -5.81 8.51
N GLN A 283 23.85 -6.35 9.68
CA GLN A 283 22.56 -6.98 9.93
C GLN A 283 21.41 -5.98 9.82
N HIS A 284 21.52 -4.80 10.45
CA HIS A 284 20.51 -3.74 10.33
C HIS A 284 20.29 -3.32 8.87
N ARG A 285 21.36 -3.20 8.07
CA ARG A 285 21.25 -2.86 6.64
C ARG A 285 20.51 -3.94 5.86
N LEU A 286 20.79 -5.21 6.12
CA LEU A 286 20.07 -6.33 5.50
C LEU A 286 18.60 -6.36 5.92
N CYS A 287 18.28 -6.11 7.20
CA CYS A 287 16.90 -6.02 7.67
C CYS A 287 16.13 -4.93 6.93
N LEU A 288 16.70 -3.72 6.86
CA LEU A 288 16.09 -2.59 6.17
C LEU A 288 15.93 -2.85 4.66
N PHE A 289 16.93 -3.46 4.01
CA PHE A 289 16.86 -3.83 2.60
C PHE A 289 15.73 -4.83 2.32
N TRP A 290 15.63 -5.90 3.11
CA TRP A 290 14.61 -6.92 2.91
C TRP A 290 13.20 -6.42 3.27
N MET A 291 13.09 -5.51 4.23
CA MET A 291 11.83 -4.79 4.47
C MET A 291 11.43 -4.02 3.21
N LEU A 292 12.30 -3.19 2.65
CA LEU A 292 12.03 -2.47 1.39
C LEU A 292 11.68 -3.43 0.25
N PHE A 293 12.35 -4.58 0.16
CA PHE A 293 12.04 -5.60 -0.84
C PHE A 293 10.60 -6.13 -0.71
N ILE A 294 10.12 -6.39 0.50
CA ILE A 294 8.73 -6.81 0.75
C ILE A 294 7.75 -5.66 0.43
N LEU A 295 8.06 -4.45 0.88
CA LEU A 295 7.23 -3.26 0.66
C LEU A 295 7.08 -2.96 -0.84
N ASP A 296 8.17 -3.02 -1.59
CA ASP A 296 8.22 -2.79 -3.04
C ASP A 296 7.28 -3.74 -3.79
N LYS A 297 7.35 -5.04 -3.49
CA LYS A 297 6.48 -6.04 -4.15
C LYS A 297 5.02 -5.86 -3.82
N SER A 298 4.72 -5.51 -2.58
CA SER A 298 3.36 -5.22 -2.13
C SER A 298 2.81 -3.97 -2.82
N CYS A 299 3.61 -2.92 -2.91
CA CYS A 299 3.26 -1.66 -3.56
C CYS A 299 3.07 -1.84 -5.08
N ALA A 300 3.98 -2.57 -5.73
CA ALA A 300 3.92 -2.90 -7.15
C ALA A 300 2.66 -3.66 -7.52
N LEU A 301 2.24 -4.65 -6.72
CA LEU A 301 0.98 -5.37 -6.92
C LEU A 301 -0.23 -4.45 -6.75
N ALA A 302 -0.28 -3.68 -5.65
CA ALA A 302 -1.40 -2.79 -5.34
C ALA A 302 -1.68 -1.84 -6.50
N PHE A 303 -0.64 -1.22 -7.05
CA PHE A 303 -0.79 -0.14 -8.03
C PHE A 303 -0.50 -0.54 -9.47
N GLY A 304 -0.13 -1.80 -9.74
CA GLY A 304 0.14 -2.25 -11.11
C GLY A 304 1.39 -1.66 -11.72
N ARG A 305 2.40 -1.42 -10.90
CA ARG A 305 3.65 -0.80 -11.33
C ARG A 305 4.76 -1.85 -11.35
N PRO A 306 5.77 -1.70 -12.22
CA PRO A 306 6.99 -2.48 -12.08
C PRO A 306 7.60 -2.30 -10.69
N ALA A 307 8.07 -3.39 -10.11
CA ALA A 307 8.83 -3.35 -8.87
C ALA A 307 10.19 -2.66 -9.07
N PHE A 308 10.63 -1.86 -8.09
CA PHE A 308 11.92 -1.19 -8.12
C PHE A 308 13.08 -2.19 -7.96
N LEU A 309 12.96 -3.10 -6.98
CA LEU A 309 14.01 -4.05 -6.63
C LEU A 309 13.80 -5.38 -7.37
N SER A 310 14.48 -5.57 -8.51
CA SER A 310 14.27 -6.77 -9.34
C SER A 310 14.61 -8.08 -8.60
N ILE A 311 13.74 -9.08 -8.74
CA ILE A 311 13.99 -10.43 -8.20
C ILE A 311 15.22 -11.07 -8.83
N SER A 312 15.45 -10.84 -10.13
CA SER A 312 16.57 -11.42 -10.88
C SER A 312 17.94 -11.02 -10.29
N LEU A 313 18.05 -9.78 -9.81
CA LEU A 313 19.27 -9.22 -9.25
C LEU A 313 19.45 -9.61 -7.78
N TYR A 314 18.38 -9.58 -6.99
CA TYR A 314 18.47 -9.63 -5.52
C TYR A 314 18.11 -10.98 -4.89
N ARG A 315 17.67 -11.98 -5.67
CA ARG A 315 17.26 -13.30 -5.13
C ARG A 315 18.30 -14.00 -4.25
N HIS A 316 19.59 -13.74 -4.48
CA HIS A 316 20.74 -14.37 -3.80
C HIS A 316 21.34 -13.52 -2.68
N VAL A 317 20.79 -12.34 -2.37
CA VAL A 317 21.20 -11.55 -1.21
C VAL A 317 21.00 -12.40 0.05
N PRO A 318 21.94 -12.42 1.01
CA PRO A 318 21.77 -13.17 2.25
C PRO A 318 20.63 -12.59 3.09
N LEU A 319 19.92 -13.46 3.80
CA LEU A 319 18.97 -13.03 4.83
C LEU A 319 19.75 -12.56 6.07
N PRO A 320 19.17 -11.68 6.92
CA PRO A 320 19.73 -11.38 8.22
C PRO A 320 19.81 -12.63 9.09
N ASP A 321 20.79 -12.68 9.99
CA ASP A 321 21.02 -13.77 10.91
C ASP A 321 19.82 -14.01 11.85
N ASP A 322 19.48 -15.27 12.08
CA ASP A 322 18.33 -15.66 12.90
C ASP A 322 18.43 -15.11 14.32
N GLN A 323 19.63 -15.15 14.92
CA GLN A 323 19.88 -14.61 16.25
C GLN A 323 19.63 -13.09 16.30
N PHE A 324 19.96 -12.38 15.23
CA PHE A 324 19.71 -10.95 15.14
C PHE A 324 18.22 -10.65 14.95
N MET A 325 17.53 -11.49 14.17
CA MET A 325 16.09 -11.40 13.93
C MET A 325 15.24 -11.73 15.16
N LEU A 326 15.79 -12.34 16.22
CA LEU A 326 15.09 -12.51 17.50
C LEU A 326 14.65 -11.18 18.14
N LYS A 327 15.21 -10.05 17.71
CA LYS A 327 14.74 -8.71 18.11
C LYS A 327 13.34 -8.39 17.58
N PHE A 328 12.96 -8.98 16.45
CA PHE A 328 11.63 -8.80 15.85
C PHE A 328 10.61 -9.64 16.60
N GLN A 329 9.93 -9.00 17.56
CA GLN A 329 8.93 -9.62 18.43
C GLN A 329 7.56 -8.97 18.21
N PRO A 330 6.90 -9.26 17.08
CA PRO A 330 5.71 -8.53 16.62
C PRO A 330 4.50 -8.63 17.56
N HIS A 331 4.47 -9.65 18.42
CA HIS A 331 3.37 -9.94 19.35
C HIS A 331 3.65 -9.43 20.77
N TYR A 332 4.88 -9.00 21.09
CA TYR A 332 5.23 -8.47 22.42
C TYR A 332 5.23 -6.93 22.41
N ALA A 333 4.35 -6.32 23.21
CA ALA A 333 4.39 -4.87 23.45
C ALA A 333 5.51 -4.50 24.43
N ALA A 334 6.11 -3.30 24.25
CA ALA A 334 7.21 -2.75 25.04
C ALA A 334 7.01 -2.82 26.57
N GLU A 335 5.75 -2.69 27.03
CA GLU A 335 5.37 -2.70 28.45
C GLU A 335 5.78 -3.97 29.23
N HIS A 336 6.06 -5.09 28.54
CA HIS A 336 6.22 -6.40 29.17
C HIS A 336 7.66 -6.94 29.20
N ARG A 337 8.63 -6.34 28.48
CA ARG A 337 10.04 -6.78 28.56
C ARG A 337 10.67 -6.53 29.94
N ASN A 338 10.19 -5.53 30.68
CA ASN A 338 10.69 -5.22 32.03
C ASN A 338 10.18 -6.19 33.12
N ARG A 339 9.25 -7.12 32.82
CA ARG A 339 8.63 -7.99 33.84
C ARG A 339 8.96 -9.48 33.74
N GLN A 340 9.59 -9.96 32.67
CA GLN A 340 9.85 -11.41 32.51
C GLN A 340 11.33 -11.71 32.24
N HIS A 341 12.02 -12.22 33.27
CA HIS A 341 13.35 -12.83 33.20
C HIS A 341 13.28 -14.30 32.71
N HIS A 342 12.48 -14.60 31.68
CA HIS A 342 12.45 -15.95 31.11
C HIS A 342 13.16 -15.97 29.74
N PRO A 343 14.21 -16.80 29.56
CA PRO A 343 15.06 -16.82 28.37
C PRO A 343 14.46 -17.75 27.29
N GLN A 344 13.16 -17.63 27.00
CA GLN A 344 12.56 -18.42 25.93
C GLN A 344 12.76 -17.70 24.61
N VAL A 345 13.47 -18.37 23.70
CA VAL A 345 13.75 -17.87 22.36
C VAL A 345 12.49 -18.01 21.52
N ASN A 346 11.77 -16.91 21.32
CA ASN A 346 10.57 -16.87 20.49
C ASN A 346 10.95 -16.70 19.02
N ASN A 347 10.56 -17.67 18.20
CA ASN A 347 10.96 -17.77 16.80
C ASN A 347 9.86 -17.32 15.84
N PHE A 348 8.64 -17.09 16.33
CA PHE A 348 7.51 -16.69 15.50
C PHE A 348 7.81 -15.48 14.61
N GLY A 349 8.41 -14.41 15.16
CA GLY A 349 8.79 -13.22 14.38
C GLY A 349 9.82 -13.54 13.28
N VAL A 350 10.84 -14.35 13.59
CA VAL A 350 11.85 -14.79 12.61
C VAL A 350 11.20 -15.58 11.47
N LEU A 351 10.31 -16.51 11.82
CA LEU A 351 9.56 -17.30 10.84
C LEU A 351 8.68 -16.42 9.96
N VAL A 352 7.90 -15.51 10.56
CA VAL A 352 7.08 -14.53 9.85
C VAL A 352 7.92 -13.76 8.83
N PHE A 353 9.05 -13.20 9.25
CA PHE A 353 9.91 -12.43 8.37
C PHE A 353 10.44 -13.26 7.19
N LYS A 354 10.97 -14.46 7.46
CA LYS A 354 11.49 -15.35 6.40
C LYS A 354 10.41 -15.72 5.39
N ARG A 355 9.21 -16.05 5.87
CA ARG A 355 8.07 -16.39 5.03
C ARG A 355 7.60 -15.20 4.19
N SER A 356 7.58 -13.99 4.76
CA SER A 356 7.30 -12.76 4.02
C SER A 356 8.31 -12.49 2.90
N VAL A 357 9.62 -12.71 3.14
CA VAL A 357 10.64 -12.57 2.10
C VAL A 357 10.44 -13.61 0.98
N GLU A 358 10.14 -14.87 1.32
CA GLU A 358 9.83 -15.91 0.34
C GLU A 358 8.61 -15.55 -0.52
N LEU A 359 7.53 -15.08 0.11
CA LEU A 359 6.35 -14.63 -0.61
C LEU A 359 6.68 -13.45 -1.54
N ALA A 360 7.44 -12.45 -1.06
CA ALA A 360 7.86 -11.32 -1.88
C ALA A 360 8.68 -11.75 -3.10
N LYS A 361 9.52 -12.80 -2.97
CA LYS A 361 10.24 -13.37 -4.11
C LYS A 361 9.29 -14.01 -5.12
N LEU A 362 8.29 -14.77 -4.66
CA LEU A 362 7.25 -15.35 -5.52
C LEU A 362 6.43 -14.26 -6.22
N THR A 363 6.04 -13.22 -5.48
CA THR A 363 5.38 -12.03 -6.01
C THR A 363 6.21 -11.35 -7.10
N GLY A 364 7.54 -11.29 -6.95
CA GLY A 364 8.43 -10.76 -7.98
C GLY A 364 8.28 -11.49 -9.32
N TYR A 365 8.21 -12.82 -9.31
CA TYR A 365 7.96 -13.60 -10.52
C TYR A 365 6.56 -13.39 -11.09
N VAL A 366 5.54 -13.26 -10.23
CA VAL A 366 4.17 -12.95 -10.66
C VAL A 366 4.14 -11.60 -11.36
N LEU A 367 4.78 -10.56 -10.80
CA LEU A 367 4.85 -9.24 -11.43
C LEU A 367 5.55 -9.27 -12.79
N GLU A 368 6.61 -10.08 -12.96
CA GLU A 368 7.26 -10.27 -14.27
C GLU A 368 6.32 -10.92 -15.30
N ILE A 369 5.55 -11.95 -14.89
CA ILE A 369 4.54 -12.61 -15.73
C ILE A 369 3.47 -11.59 -16.14
N LEU A 370 2.89 -10.88 -15.18
CA LEU A 370 1.83 -9.90 -15.39
C LEU A 370 2.29 -8.73 -16.29
N ALA A 371 3.55 -8.30 -16.19
CA ALA A 371 4.06 -7.17 -16.96
C ALA A 371 4.45 -7.53 -18.41
N THR A 372 4.96 -8.74 -18.66
CA THR A 372 5.60 -9.07 -19.95
C THR A 372 5.05 -10.32 -20.64
N GLY A 373 4.22 -11.11 -19.96
CA GLY A 373 3.80 -12.44 -20.40
C GLY A 373 4.96 -13.45 -20.54
N LYS A 374 6.19 -13.06 -20.19
CA LYS A 374 7.41 -13.85 -20.36
C LYS A 374 8.18 -13.85 -19.05
N SER A 375 8.14 -14.96 -18.33
CA SER A 375 8.96 -15.16 -17.14
C SER A 375 9.88 -16.36 -17.32
N SER A 376 10.93 -16.40 -16.50
CA SER A 376 11.78 -17.58 -16.36
C SER A 376 11.02 -18.81 -15.83
N ILE A 377 9.83 -18.61 -15.25
CA ILE A 377 8.99 -19.64 -14.64
C ILE A 377 7.61 -19.59 -15.28
N THR A 378 7.00 -20.75 -15.55
CA THR A 378 5.65 -20.79 -16.11
C THR A 378 4.59 -20.38 -15.08
N LYS A 379 3.43 -19.92 -15.56
CA LYS A 379 2.28 -19.58 -14.71
C LYS A 379 1.83 -20.74 -13.82
N SER A 380 1.82 -21.96 -14.35
CA SER A 380 1.46 -23.16 -13.58
C SER A 380 2.51 -23.47 -12.51
N ASP A 381 3.79 -23.36 -12.83
CA ASP A 381 4.87 -23.59 -11.85
C ASP A 381 4.84 -22.58 -10.70
N ILE A 382 4.59 -21.30 -10.98
CA ILE A 382 4.50 -20.28 -9.92
C ILE A 382 3.27 -20.49 -9.05
N GLN A 383 2.14 -20.91 -9.63
CA GLN A 383 0.94 -21.28 -8.88
C GLN A 383 1.21 -22.47 -7.94
N SER A 384 1.86 -23.53 -8.43
CA SER A 384 2.24 -24.67 -7.60
C SER A 384 3.19 -24.26 -6.46
N LYS A 385 4.16 -23.37 -6.72
CA LYS A 385 5.07 -22.84 -5.70
C LYS A 385 4.36 -22.00 -4.66
N LEU A 386 3.41 -21.15 -5.06
CA LEU A 386 2.60 -20.35 -4.13
C LEU A 386 1.75 -21.25 -3.22
N ASN A 387 1.08 -22.26 -3.78
CA ASN A 387 0.29 -23.21 -3.01
C ASN A 387 1.15 -24.01 -2.01
N ALA A 388 2.31 -24.49 -2.47
CA ALA A 388 3.26 -25.20 -1.60
C ALA A 388 3.80 -24.30 -0.48
N TRP A 389 4.15 -23.05 -0.80
CA TRP A 389 4.56 -22.05 0.17
C TRP A 389 3.46 -21.79 1.21
N PHE A 390 2.20 -21.67 0.79
CA PHE A 390 1.09 -21.41 1.69
C PHE A 390 0.86 -22.57 2.67
N LEU A 391 0.79 -23.80 2.17
CA LEU A 391 0.63 -25.00 3.00
C LEU A 391 1.75 -25.13 4.02
N GLN A 392 3.00 -24.95 3.59
CA GLN A 392 4.17 -25.05 4.46
C GLN A 392 4.22 -23.89 5.47
N THR A 393 3.84 -22.68 5.07
CA THR A 393 3.83 -21.50 5.94
C THR A 393 2.78 -21.63 7.03
N ASN A 394 1.56 -22.00 6.66
CA ASN A 394 0.48 -22.20 7.63
C ASN A 394 0.86 -23.28 8.66
N LYS A 395 1.42 -24.40 8.20
CA LYS A 395 1.92 -25.46 9.10
C LYS A 395 2.96 -24.92 10.09
N LEU A 396 4.02 -24.28 9.61
CA LEU A 396 5.11 -23.79 10.49
C LEU A 396 4.62 -22.73 11.49
N LEU A 397 3.77 -21.80 11.06
CA LEU A 397 3.29 -20.74 11.94
C LEU A 397 2.29 -21.26 12.97
N SER A 398 1.40 -22.20 12.61
CA SER A 398 0.51 -22.85 13.58
C SER A 398 1.28 -23.70 14.59
N GLU A 399 2.32 -24.42 14.16
CA GLU A 399 3.22 -25.15 15.07
C GLU A 399 3.93 -24.16 16.02
N SER A 400 4.44 -23.04 15.50
CA SER A 400 5.08 -22.00 16.32
C SER A 400 4.12 -21.39 17.36
N ILE A 401 2.87 -21.10 17.00
CA ILE A 401 1.84 -20.67 17.96
C ILE A 401 1.66 -21.74 19.03
N SER A 402 1.52 -23.02 18.66
CA SER A 402 1.30 -24.08 19.65
C SER A 402 2.45 -24.19 20.66
N ILE A 403 3.70 -24.01 20.21
CA ILE A 403 4.89 -24.05 21.07
C ILE A 403 4.92 -22.85 22.02
N GLU A 404 4.72 -21.64 21.47
CA GLU A 404 4.83 -20.38 22.21
C GLU A 404 3.59 -20.10 23.08
N SER A 405 2.44 -20.72 22.78
CA SER A 405 1.15 -20.57 23.49
C SER A 405 1.20 -20.87 24.98
N THR A 406 2.19 -21.65 25.42
CA THR A 406 2.42 -21.99 26.83
C THR A 406 2.88 -20.79 27.66
N SER A 407 3.46 -19.79 27.01
CA SER A 407 4.04 -18.59 27.63
C SER A 407 3.40 -17.27 27.16
N THR A 408 2.47 -17.33 26.21
CA THR A 408 1.85 -16.13 25.62
C THR A 408 0.47 -15.83 26.19
N ASP A 409 0.17 -14.55 26.38
CA ASP A 409 -1.17 -14.09 26.76
C ASP A 409 -2.14 -14.05 25.57
N ALA A 410 -3.43 -13.82 25.85
CA ALA A 410 -4.47 -13.78 24.84
C ALA A 410 -4.26 -12.65 23.80
N ARG A 411 -3.58 -11.55 24.16
CA ARG A 411 -3.28 -10.44 23.24
C ARG A 411 -2.18 -10.83 22.26
N GLN A 412 -1.13 -11.46 22.75
CA GLN A 412 -0.03 -12.01 21.96
C GLN A 412 -0.54 -13.04 20.96
N ILE A 413 -1.39 -13.97 21.39
CA ILE A 413 -2.02 -14.96 20.51
C ILE A 413 -2.86 -14.27 19.41
N ARG A 414 -3.59 -13.20 19.74
CA ARG A 414 -4.33 -12.42 18.73
C ARG A 414 -3.40 -11.79 17.70
N GLU A 415 -2.30 -11.16 18.11
CA GLU A 415 -1.31 -10.59 17.18
C GLU A 415 -0.67 -11.66 16.29
N MET A 416 -0.36 -12.84 16.84
CA MET A 416 0.17 -13.95 16.04
C MET A 416 -0.84 -14.41 14.97
N ASN A 417 -2.11 -14.57 15.35
CA ASN A 417 -3.17 -14.94 14.41
C ASN A 417 -3.41 -13.86 13.36
N LEU A 418 -3.34 -12.57 13.74
CA LEU A 418 -3.39 -11.45 12.81
C LEU A 418 -2.28 -11.53 11.75
N GLY A 419 -1.05 -11.88 12.16
CA GLY A 419 0.06 -12.11 11.24
C GLY A 419 -0.18 -13.26 10.26
N ILE A 420 -0.70 -14.40 10.73
CA ILE A 420 -1.05 -15.54 9.87
C ILE A 420 -2.15 -15.18 8.88
N ASN A 421 -3.22 -14.54 9.35
CA ASN A 421 -4.34 -14.14 8.50
C ASN A 421 -3.92 -13.09 7.48
N SER A 422 -3.02 -12.17 7.85
CA SER A 422 -2.46 -11.17 6.93
C SER A 422 -1.68 -11.84 5.79
N MET A 423 -0.85 -12.84 6.09
CA MET A 423 -0.14 -13.62 5.05
C MET A 423 -1.10 -14.41 4.16
N ARG A 424 -2.13 -15.04 4.74
CA ARG A 424 -3.15 -15.77 3.98
C ARG A 424 -3.89 -14.83 3.03
N PHE A 425 -4.25 -13.64 3.49
CA PHE A 425 -4.90 -12.63 2.66
C PHE A 425 -4.00 -12.16 1.51
N GLN A 426 -2.71 -11.92 1.75
CA GLN A 426 -1.73 -11.59 0.71
C GLN A 426 -1.62 -12.72 -0.33
N TYR A 427 -1.52 -13.97 0.11
CA TYR A 427 -1.48 -15.13 -0.76
C TYR A 427 -2.72 -15.24 -1.65
N LEU A 428 -3.91 -15.12 -1.07
CA LEU A 428 -5.17 -15.18 -1.82
C LEU A 428 -5.25 -14.04 -2.85
N HIS A 429 -4.81 -12.84 -2.49
CA HIS A 429 -4.75 -11.72 -3.42
C HIS A 429 -3.84 -12.00 -4.62
N ILE A 430 -2.63 -12.50 -4.38
CA ILE A 430 -1.68 -12.89 -5.44
C ILE A 430 -2.28 -13.97 -6.33
N LEU A 431 -2.95 -14.96 -5.74
CA LEU A 431 -3.55 -16.06 -6.46
C LEU A 431 -4.72 -15.61 -7.33
N VAL A 432 -5.58 -14.71 -6.83
CA VAL A 432 -6.68 -14.10 -7.59
C VAL A 432 -6.14 -13.35 -8.82
N LEU A 433 -5.07 -12.55 -8.64
CA LEU A 433 -4.43 -11.85 -9.76
C LEU A 433 -3.83 -12.81 -10.79
N LEU A 434 -3.16 -13.86 -10.33
CA LEU A 434 -2.58 -14.86 -11.21
C LEU A 434 -3.65 -15.62 -12.00
N LEU A 435 -4.75 -16.03 -11.35
CA LEU A 435 -5.82 -16.81 -11.97
C LEU A 435 -6.68 -16.00 -12.96
N LYS A 436 -6.70 -14.66 -12.86
CA LYS A 436 -7.54 -13.78 -13.66
C LYS A 436 -7.46 -14.05 -15.17
N GLU A 437 -6.25 -14.25 -15.70
CA GLU A 437 -6.02 -14.36 -17.15
C GLU A 437 -6.44 -15.73 -17.74
N ASP A 438 -6.80 -16.72 -16.90
CA ASP A 438 -7.18 -18.06 -17.36
C ASP A 438 -8.69 -18.27 -17.27
N GLY A 439 -9.39 -18.20 -18.41
CA GLY A 439 -10.83 -18.47 -18.50
C GLY A 439 -11.26 -19.88 -18.07
N GLN A 440 -10.31 -20.80 -17.83
CA GLN A 440 -10.57 -22.17 -17.36
C GLN A 440 -10.63 -22.29 -15.82
N SER A 441 -10.29 -21.25 -15.05
CA SER A 441 -10.20 -21.30 -13.58
C SER A 441 -11.26 -20.47 -12.84
N SER A 442 -12.39 -20.17 -13.48
CA SER A 442 -13.42 -19.27 -12.93
C SER A 442 -13.94 -19.70 -11.54
N ASP A 443 -14.13 -21.00 -11.30
CA ASP A 443 -14.64 -21.49 -10.01
C ASP A 443 -13.59 -21.37 -8.90
N THR A 444 -12.33 -21.68 -9.22
CA THR A 444 -11.21 -21.53 -8.28
C THR A 444 -10.96 -20.06 -7.96
N LEU A 445 -10.99 -19.19 -8.97
CA LEU A 445 -10.87 -17.74 -8.81
C LEU A 445 -11.93 -17.20 -7.86
N LEU A 446 -13.19 -17.61 -8.05
CA LEU A 446 -14.31 -17.19 -7.21
C LEU A 446 -14.20 -17.74 -5.79
N ALA A 447 -13.75 -18.99 -5.61
CA ALA A 447 -13.50 -19.57 -4.29
C ALA A 447 -12.42 -18.80 -3.53
N CYS A 448 -11.30 -18.47 -4.17
CA CYS A 448 -10.23 -17.66 -3.59
C CYS A 448 -10.72 -16.25 -3.21
N ALA A 449 -11.55 -15.64 -4.05
CA ALA A 449 -12.12 -14.33 -3.78
C ALA A 449 -13.05 -14.35 -2.55
N ARG A 450 -13.94 -15.35 -2.45
CA ARG A 450 -14.83 -15.54 -1.30
C ARG A 450 -14.05 -15.74 -0.01
N GLU A 451 -13.02 -16.59 -0.06
CA GLU A 451 -12.14 -16.83 1.09
C GLU A 451 -11.44 -15.55 1.53
N ALA A 452 -10.90 -14.76 0.60
CA ALA A 452 -10.23 -13.51 0.92
C ALA A 452 -11.15 -12.50 1.64
N ILE A 453 -12.39 -12.35 1.18
CA ILE A 453 -13.37 -11.46 1.82
C ILE A 453 -13.83 -12.00 3.18
N SER A 454 -13.95 -13.31 3.33
CA SER A 454 -14.30 -13.92 4.62
C SER A 454 -13.27 -13.69 5.73
N LEU A 455 -12.01 -13.42 5.37
CA LEU A 455 -10.93 -13.15 6.32
C LEU A 455 -10.94 -11.70 6.86
N LEU A 456 -11.59 -10.76 6.19
CA LEU A 456 -11.49 -9.33 6.52
C LEU A 456 -11.77 -8.99 8.00
N PRO A 457 -12.79 -9.57 8.67
CA PRO A 457 -13.03 -9.26 10.09
C PRO A 457 -11.83 -9.62 10.99
N SER A 458 -11.06 -10.65 10.62
CA SER A 458 -9.86 -11.08 11.36
C SER A 458 -8.62 -10.22 11.12
N LEU A 459 -8.68 -9.29 10.16
CA LEU A 459 -7.60 -8.37 9.81
C LEU A 459 -7.76 -6.99 10.45
N VAL A 460 -8.88 -6.73 11.12
CA VAL A 460 -9.12 -5.45 11.79
C VAL A 460 -8.23 -5.34 13.02
N SER A 461 -7.35 -4.34 13.02
CA SER A 461 -6.44 -4.03 14.14
C SER A 461 -6.11 -2.53 14.12
N ASN A 462 -5.30 -2.05 15.07
CA ASN A 462 -4.94 -0.64 15.23
C ASN A 462 -3.46 -0.35 14.87
N TRP A 463 -3.07 0.92 14.88
CA TRP A 463 -1.72 1.39 14.51
C TRP A 463 -0.57 0.76 15.32
N GLY A 464 -0.85 0.20 16.49
CA GLY A 464 0.15 -0.46 17.33
C GLY A 464 0.55 -1.86 16.84
N SER A 465 -0.15 -2.45 15.86
CA SER A 465 0.23 -3.74 15.28
C SER A 465 1.18 -3.56 14.10
N VAL A 466 2.32 -4.25 14.13
CA VAL A 466 3.30 -4.23 13.03
C VAL A 466 2.76 -4.82 11.73
N TYR A 467 1.72 -5.66 11.81
CA TYR A 467 1.07 -6.25 10.64
C TYR A 467 0.26 -5.24 9.84
N ASN A 468 -0.07 -4.09 10.44
CA ASN A 468 -0.69 -2.97 9.76
C ASN A 468 0.33 -2.04 9.06
N GLY A 469 1.62 -2.40 9.07
CA GLY A 469 2.70 -1.75 8.35
C GLY A 469 2.61 -1.80 6.81
N LEU A 470 1.56 -2.40 6.26
CA LEU A 470 1.30 -2.49 4.82
C LEU A 470 -0.12 -1.98 4.52
N ILE A 471 -0.42 -0.75 4.96
CA ILE A 471 -1.78 -0.23 4.99
C ILE A 471 -2.50 -0.27 3.63
N TRP A 472 -1.74 -0.15 2.54
CA TRP A 472 -2.24 -0.27 1.17
C TRP A 472 -2.92 -1.60 0.90
N GLN A 473 -2.40 -2.69 1.46
CA GLN A 473 -3.01 -4.01 1.30
C GLN A 473 -4.38 -4.05 1.99
N LEU A 474 -4.44 -3.55 3.23
CA LEU A 474 -5.69 -3.50 4.01
C LEU A 474 -6.74 -2.58 3.36
N LEU A 475 -6.32 -1.50 2.72
CA LEU A 475 -7.24 -0.57 2.07
C LEU A 475 -7.66 -1.02 0.66
N TYR A 476 -6.73 -1.53 -0.14
CA TYR A 476 -6.94 -1.65 -1.58
C TYR A 476 -6.97 -3.08 -2.11
N TYR A 477 -6.24 -4.03 -1.51
CA TYR A 477 -6.29 -5.42 -1.98
C TYR A 477 -7.69 -6.02 -1.84
N VAL A 478 -8.50 -5.49 -0.92
CA VAL A 478 -9.88 -5.90 -0.65
C VAL A 478 -10.77 -5.75 -1.88
N PHE A 479 -10.54 -4.74 -2.71
CA PHE A 479 -11.39 -4.47 -3.86
C PHE A 479 -11.22 -5.49 -4.98
N THR A 480 -10.05 -6.12 -5.12
CA THR A 480 -9.80 -7.17 -6.11
C THR A 480 -10.75 -8.37 -5.95
N PRO A 481 -10.79 -9.10 -4.82
CA PRO A 481 -11.75 -10.17 -4.61
C PRO A 481 -13.19 -9.67 -4.48
N PHE A 482 -13.42 -8.44 -3.99
CA PHE A 482 -14.75 -7.83 -3.97
C PHE A 482 -15.36 -7.72 -5.37
N PHE A 483 -14.59 -7.22 -6.35
CA PHE A 483 -15.08 -7.09 -7.72
C PHE A 483 -15.26 -8.44 -8.43
N VAL A 484 -14.42 -9.44 -8.15
CA VAL A 484 -14.63 -10.81 -8.63
C VAL A 484 -15.99 -11.37 -8.16
N ILE A 485 -16.33 -11.18 -6.89
CA ILE A 485 -17.63 -11.62 -6.33
C ILE A 485 -18.76 -10.79 -6.94
N PHE A 486 -18.60 -9.46 -7.01
CA PHE A 486 -19.60 -8.57 -7.58
C PHE A 486 -19.93 -8.94 -9.03
N GLU A 487 -18.91 -9.16 -9.88
CA GLU A 487 -19.07 -9.56 -11.28
C GLU A 487 -19.79 -10.91 -11.41
N ASN A 488 -19.51 -11.85 -10.50
CA ASN A 488 -20.27 -13.10 -10.44
C ASN A 488 -21.75 -12.87 -10.13
N VAL A 489 -22.07 -11.98 -9.18
CA VAL A 489 -23.46 -11.65 -8.83
C VAL A 489 -24.18 -10.97 -10.00
N VAL A 490 -23.53 -10.03 -10.70
CA VAL A 490 -24.18 -9.25 -11.77
C VAL A 490 -24.25 -9.98 -13.12
N ARG A 491 -23.53 -11.08 -13.32
CA ARG A 491 -23.56 -11.86 -14.58
C ARG A 491 -25.00 -12.27 -14.95
N PRO A 492 -25.44 -12.21 -16.22
CA PRO A 492 -26.82 -12.56 -16.61
C PRO A 492 -27.25 -13.97 -16.18
N ASP A 493 -26.35 -14.94 -16.32
CA ASP A 493 -26.61 -16.36 -16.07
C ASP A 493 -26.41 -16.78 -14.61
N SER A 494 -26.06 -15.85 -13.71
CA SER A 494 -25.93 -16.16 -12.29
C SER A 494 -27.29 -16.57 -11.70
N GLN A 495 -27.43 -17.86 -11.40
CA GLN A 495 -28.53 -18.41 -10.59
C GLN A 495 -27.98 -19.48 -9.65
N GLY A 496 -28.30 -19.36 -8.36
CA GLY A 496 -27.92 -20.37 -7.37
C GLY A 496 -28.08 -19.89 -5.93
N PRO A 497 -28.01 -20.81 -4.95
CA PRO A 497 -28.08 -20.49 -3.52
C PRO A 497 -26.87 -19.67 -3.02
N THR A 498 -25.79 -19.62 -3.80
CA THR A 498 -24.55 -18.91 -3.46
C THR A 498 -24.64 -17.40 -3.65
N ILE A 499 -25.67 -16.88 -4.34
CA ILE A 499 -25.84 -15.42 -4.54
C ILE A 499 -26.10 -14.71 -3.21
N GLU A 500 -26.89 -15.31 -2.32
CA GLU A 500 -27.14 -14.73 -1.00
C GLU A 500 -25.85 -14.69 -0.16
N GLN A 501 -25.05 -15.75 -0.22
CA GLN A 501 -23.73 -15.79 0.41
C GLN A 501 -22.79 -14.73 -0.17
N ASP A 502 -22.77 -14.56 -1.49
CA ASP A 502 -21.96 -13.54 -2.18
C ASP A 502 -22.38 -12.12 -1.76
N LEU A 503 -23.69 -11.84 -1.66
CA LEU A 503 -24.19 -10.56 -1.14
C LEU A 503 -23.78 -10.31 0.32
N CYS A 504 -23.81 -11.34 1.16
CA CYS A 504 -23.31 -11.25 2.54
C CYS A 504 -21.82 -10.92 2.59
N LEU A 505 -20.99 -11.52 1.73
CA LEU A 505 -19.56 -11.22 1.63
C LEU A 505 -19.31 -9.78 1.15
N LEU A 506 -20.06 -9.30 0.15
CA LEU A 506 -20.01 -7.90 -0.25
C LEU A 506 -20.38 -6.96 0.93
N ALA A 507 -21.36 -7.34 1.76
CA ALA A 507 -21.70 -6.60 2.97
C ALA A 507 -20.59 -6.66 4.05
N THR A 508 -19.90 -7.80 4.21
CA THR A 508 -18.73 -7.92 5.10
C THR A 508 -17.67 -6.87 4.79
N THR A 509 -17.47 -6.52 3.51
CA THR A 509 -16.51 -5.48 3.10
C THR A 509 -16.92 -4.08 3.60
N VAL A 510 -18.23 -3.79 3.64
CA VAL A 510 -18.75 -2.53 4.17
C VAL A 510 -18.53 -2.45 5.69
N THR A 511 -18.82 -3.55 6.40
CA THR A 511 -18.58 -3.65 7.86
C THR A 511 -17.08 -3.51 8.17
N TYR A 512 -16.23 -4.20 7.41
CA TYR A 512 -14.77 -4.12 7.55
C TYR A 512 -14.25 -2.68 7.54
N PHE A 513 -14.66 -1.86 6.56
CA PHE A 513 -14.22 -0.45 6.52
C PHE A 513 -14.84 0.42 7.63
N THR A 514 -15.97 0.00 8.19
CA THR A 514 -16.55 0.64 9.38
C THR A 514 -15.67 0.38 10.61
N ASP A 515 -15.25 -0.87 10.80
CA ASP A 515 -14.42 -1.27 11.93
C ASP A 515 -13.00 -0.70 11.79
N MET A 516 -12.41 -0.76 10.59
CA MET A 516 -11.11 -0.13 10.29
C MET A 516 -11.13 1.38 10.54
N ARG A 517 -12.23 2.08 10.26
CA ARG A 517 -12.37 3.52 10.57
C ARG A 517 -12.25 3.78 12.07
N ALA A 518 -12.82 2.90 12.90
CA ALA A 518 -12.77 3.04 14.36
C ALA A 518 -11.35 2.80 14.92
N GLN A 519 -10.61 1.87 14.32
CA GLN A 519 -9.26 1.51 14.76
C GLN A 519 -8.14 2.38 14.17
N MET A 520 -8.32 2.90 12.96
CA MET A 520 -7.29 3.62 12.19
C MET A 520 -7.68 5.08 11.99
N ARG A 521 -7.55 5.89 13.06
CA ARG A 521 -8.00 7.30 13.07
C ARG A 521 -7.42 8.14 11.92
N LEU A 522 -6.11 8.07 11.66
CA LEU A 522 -5.48 8.82 10.56
C LEU A 522 -6.03 8.45 9.18
N LEU A 523 -6.64 7.26 9.05
CA LEU A 523 -7.27 6.78 7.80
C LEU A 523 -8.78 6.91 7.81
N ALA A 524 -9.37 7.49 8.85
CA ALA A 524 -10.82 7.49 9.02
C ALA A 524 -11.54 8.10 7.81
N SER A 525 -10.95 9.13 7.20
CA SER A 525 -11.49 9.79 6.01
C SER A 525 -11.51 8.86 4.79
N VAL A 526 -10.52 7.99 4.64
CA VAL A 526 -10.42 7.08 3.49
C VAL A 526 -11.16 5.79 3.71
N CYS A 527 -11.10 5.21 4.91
CA CYS A 527 -12.00 4.12 5.31
C CYS A 527 -13.46 4.52 5.06
N SER A 528 -13.86 5.76 5.36
CA SER A 528 -15.21 6.27 5.08
C SER A 528 -15.56 6.28 3.60
N LYS A 529 -14.63 6.70 2.75
CA LYS A 529 -14.82 6.75 1.29
C LYS A 529 -14.88 5.34 0.71
N LEU A 530 -13.95 4.46 1.08
CA LEU A 530 -13.93 3.08 0.62
C LEU A 530 -15.17 2.30 1.08
N ARG A 531 -15.63 2.54 2.33
CA ARG A 531 -16.92 2.03 2.83
C ARG A 531 -18.08 2.50 1.95
N HIS A 532 -18.10 3.79 1.59
CA HIS A 532 -19.15 4.35 0.74
C HIS A 532 -19.15 3.72 -0.66
N THR A 533 -17.98 3.60 -1.29
CA THR A 533 -17.81 2.92 -2.57
C THR A 533 -18.32 1.47 -2.49
N ALA A 534 -17.88 0.68 -1.50
CA ALA A 534 -18.33 -0.69 -1.31
C ALA A 534 -19.86 -0.79 -1.12
N ALA A 535 -20.45 0.14 -0.36
CA ALA A 535 -21.90 0.18 -0.14
C ALA A 535 -22.70 0.46 -1.42
N ILE A 536 -22.22 1.36 -2.28
CA ILE A 536 -22.87 1.66 -3.57
C ILE A 536 -22.85 0.43 -4.49
N PHE A 537 -21.72 -0.28 -4.58
CA PHE A 537 -21.64 -1.51 -5.37
C PHE A 537 -22.51 -2.64 -4.79
N LEU A 538 -22.59 -2.77 -3.46
CA LEU A 538 -23.52 -3.70 -2.82
C LEU A 538 -24.98 -3.37 -3.16
N GLN A 539 -25.37 -2.10 -3.10
CA GLN A 539 -26.73 -1.67 -3.47
C GLN A 539 -27.05 -1.99 -4.92
N LEU A 540 -26.10 -1.77 -5.83
CA LEU A 540 -26.23 -2.12 -7.24
C LEU A 540 -26.43 -3.64 -7.43
N ALA A 541 -25.64 -4.46 -6.73
CA ALA A 541 -25.78 -5.92 -6.78
C ALA A 541 -27.15 -6.38 -6.24
N GLN A 542 -27.61 -5.82 -5.12
CA GLN A 542 -28.92 -6.12 -4.53
C GLN A 542 -30.08 -5.73 -5.47
N ALA A 543 -30.00 -4.56 -6.10
CA ALA A 543 -30.99 -4.08 -7.06
C ALA A 543 -31.09 -5.01 -8.28
N HIS A 544 -29.94 -5.46 -8.80
CA HIS A 544 -29.87 -6.39 -9.93
C HIS A 544 -30.54 -7.74 -9.62
N VAL A 545 -30.23 -8.32 -8.45
CA VAL A 545 -30.82 -9.59 -8.00
C VAL A 545 -32.35 -9.46 -7.81
N ARG A 546 -32.81 -8.36 -7.22
CA ARG A 546 -34.25 -8.06 -7.05
C ARG A 546 -34.98 -7.91 -8.38
N ASN A 547 -34.35 -7.29 -9.37
CA ASN A 547 -34.97 -7.12 -10.70
C ASN A 547 -35.08 -8.46 -11.44
N LYS A 548 -34.07 -9.33 -11.35
CA LYS A 548 -34.13 -10.69 -11.92
C LYS A 548 -35.27 -11.53 -11.34
N THR A 549 -35.51 -11.46 -10.04
CA THR A 549 -36.60 -12.22 -9.39
C THR A 549 -37.98 -11.69 -9.79
N SER A 550 -38.13 -10.38 -10.00
CA SER A 550 -39.39 -9.75 -10.43
C SER A 550 -39.78 -10.03 -11.89
N THR A 551 -38.82 -10.30 -12.79
CA THR A 551 -39.09 -10.59 -14.21
C THR A 551 -39.48 -12.03 -14.53
N LYS A 552 -39.59 -12.93 -13.53
CA LYS A 552 -40.13 -14.28 -13.75
C LYS A 552 -41.65 -14.20 -14.03
N PRO A 553 -42.16 -14.70 -15.18
CA PRO A 553 -43.60 -14.77 -15.43
C PRO A 553 -44.25 -15.71 -14.41
N GLY A 554 -45.33 -15.25 -13.79
CA GLY A 554 -45.91 -15.84 -12.59
C GLY A 554 -46.37 -17.29 -12.72
N SER A 555 -46.02 -18.09 -11.71
CA SER A 555 -46.93 -19.13 -11.23
C SER A 555 -48.06 -18.42 -10.48
N LYS A 556 -49.29 -18.56 -10.99
CA LYS A 556 -50.51 -18.01 -10.38
C LYS A 556 -50.68 -18.60 -8.97
N ALA A 557 -50.29 -17.84 -7.94
CA ALA A 557 -50.73 -18.10 -6.58
C ALA A 557 -52.10 -17.47 -6.37
N THR A 558 -53.13 -18.31 -6.39
CA THR A 558 -54.50 -18.01 -6.02
C THR A 558 -54.52 -17.36 -4.62
N ARG A 559 -54.98 -16.11 -4.54
CA ARG A 559 -55.31 -15.43 -3.29
C ARG A 559 -56.34 -16.26 -2.52
N SER A 560 -55.95 -16.89 -1.43
CA SER A 560 -56.85 -17.26 -0.33
C SER A 560 -56.55 -16.36 0.85
N SER A 561 -57.45 -15.40 1.06
CA SER A 561 -57.48 -14.51 2.20
C SER A 561 -57.97 -15.29 3.41
N LYS A 562 -57.13 -15.51 4.43
CA LYS A 562 -57.58 -15.80 5.81
C LYS A 562 -56.64 -15.18 6.84
N ARG A 563 -57.03 -13.95 7.20
CA ARG A 563 -56.98 -13.30 8.52
C ARG A 563 -56.35 -14.13 9.64
N ILE A 564 -55.25 -13.64 10.21
CA ILE A 564 -54.71 -14.04 11.50
C ILE A 564 -55.53 -13.35 12.61
N ASN A 565 -55.90 -14.10 13.65
CA ASN A 565 -56.06 -13.58 15.01
C ASN A 565 -55.67 -14.65 16.04
N THR A 566 -54.51 -14.42 16.67
CA THR A 566 -54.16 -14.57 18.10
C THR A 566 -54.59 -15.81 18.90
N SER A 567 -53.60 -16.58 19.39
CA SER A 567 -53.35 -16.77 20.83
C SER A 567 -52.05 -17.55 21.10
N ARG A 568 -51.37 -17.18 22.20
CA ARG A 568 -50.17 -17.78 22.81
C ARG A 568 -50.52 -19.07 23.59
N LEU A 569 -49.60 -20.04 23.69
CA LEU A 569 -48.89 -20.51 24.91
C LEU A 569 -48.13 -21.86 24.65
N ASP A 570 -46.94 -21.94 25.27
CA ASP A 570 -46.21 -23.09 25.83
C ASP A 570 -45.54 -24.19 24.96
N GLY A 571 -44.23 -24.41 25.20
CA GLY A 571 -43.44 -25.56 24.73
C GLY A 571 -43.44 -26.73 25.76
N PRO A 572 -42.37 -27.52 25.92
CA PRO A 572 -41.32 -27.97 24.99
C PRO A 572 -41.18 -29.51 24.95
N ALA A 573 -40.52 -30.11 23.96
CA ALA A 573 -39.87 -31.43 24.12
C ALA A 573 -38.84 -31.74 23.03
N THR A 574 -37.63 -31.99 23.51
CA THR A 574 -36.43 -32.51 22.85
C THR A 574 -36.61 -33.99 22.50
N GLN A 575 -36.15 -34.43 21.33
CA GLN A 575 -35.67 -35.81 21.15
C GLN A 575 -34.61 -35.86 20.05
N ALA A 576 -33.39 -36.19 20.48
CA ALA A 576 -32.22 -36.45 19.66
C ALA A 576 -32.30 -37.87 19.06
N CYS A 577 -31.70 -38.04 17.89
CA CYS A 577 -31.14 -39.32 17.46
C CYS A 577 -29.82 -39.03 16.72
N GLU A 578 -28.72 -39.48 17.32
CA GLU A 578 -27.35 -39.46 16.80
C GLU A 578 -27.04 -40.68 15.91
N GLY A 579 -26.02 -40.50 15.05
CA GLY A 579 -25.23 -41.55 14.38
C GLY A 579 -25.30 -41.46 12.85
N SER A 580 -24.23 -41.25 12.06
CA SER A 580 -22.78 -41.26 12.32
C SER A 580 -22.01 -40.74 11.10
N THR A 581 -21.00 -39.88 11.34
CA THR A 581 -19.66 -39.76 10.69
C THR A 581 -19.51 -39.78 9.16
N ASP A 582 -18.98 -38.71 8.54
CA ASP A 582 -17.52 -38.56 8.25
C ASP A 582 -17.16 -37.22 7.55
N ALA A 583 -15.99 -36.68 7.94
CA ALA A 583 -15.09 -35.70 7.31
C ALA A 583 -15.51 -34.23 7.03
N GLY A 584 -15.28 -33.36 8.03
CA GLY A 584 -14.19 -32.37 7.93
C GLY A 584 -14.43 -30.97 7.34
N LEU A 585 -15.52 -30.29 7.68
CA LEU A 585 -15.63 -28.82 7.56
C LEU A 585 -15.56 -28.21 8.96
N GLY A 586 -14.46 -27.53 9.28
CA GLY A 586 -14.32 -26.74 10.50
C GLY A 586 -15.28 -25.56 10.49
N GLN A 587 -16.43 -25.74 11.11
CA GLN A 587 -17.49 -24.76 11.28
C GLN A 587 -16.99 -23.67 12.25
N LEU A 588 -16.82 -22.44 11.75
CA LEU A 588 -16.57 -21.28 12.61
C LEU A 588 -17.82 -21.03 13.46
N ASP A 589 -17.68 -21.23 14.77
CA ASP A 589 -18.69 -20.92 15.77
C ASP A 589 -18.74 -19.40 16.03
N ILE A 590 -19.59 -18.71 15.26
CA ILE A 590 -19.83 -17.26 15.35
C ILE A 590 -20.36 -16.87 16.75
N THR A 591 -20.97 -17.82 17.47
CA THR A 591 -21.58 -17.58 18.79
C THR A 591 -20.54 -17.43 19.90
N SER A 592 -19.37 -18.08 19.79
CA SER A 592 -18.25 -17.85 20.72
C SER A 592 -17.58 -16.48 20.53
N TYR A 593 -17.74 -15.85 19.36
CA TYR A 593 -17.10 -14.58 19.02
C TYR A 593 -17.83 -13.35 19.57
N LEU A 594 -19.13 -13.48 19.86
CA LEU A 594 -19.98 -12.38 20.36
C LEU A 594 -19.94 -12.20 21.88
N GLU A 595 -19.37 -13.15 22.63
CA GLU A 595 -19.22 -13.06 24.09
C GLU A 595 -17.96 -12.30 24.55
N TRP A 596 -17.09 -11.85 23.63
CA TRP A 596 -15.76 -11.28 23.95
C TRP A 596 -15.57 -9.78 23.62
N LEU A 597 -16.66 -9.04 23.44
CA LEU A 597 -16.59 -7.57 23.34
C LEU A 597 -16.33 -6.95 24.73
N PRO A 598 -15.43 -5.96 24.88
CA PRO A 598 -15.22 -5.24 26.14
C PRO A 598 -16.51 -4.54 26.62
N GLY A 599 -16.81 -4.65 27.91
CA GLY A 599 -18.05 -4.15 28.53
C GLY A 599 -18.23 -2.63 28.65
N ASP A 600 -17.36 -1.81 28.05
CA ASP A 600 -17.39 -0.34 28.23
C ASP A 600 -18.07 0.43 27.08
N MET A 601 -18.81 -0.25 26.20
CA MET A 601 -19.54 0.41 25.09
C MET A 601 -20.92 0.99 25.47
N ASP A 602 -21.37 0.85 26.72
CA ASP A 602 -22.76 1.22 27.09
C ASP A 602 -22.95 2.69 27.52
N ALA A 603 -21.87 3.48 27.66
CA ALA A 603 -21.98 4.86 28.15
C ALA A 603 -22.12 5.93 27.04
N THR A 604 -21.75 5.65 25.78
CA THR A 604 -21.73 6.68 24.72
C THR A 604 -22.99 6.68 23.85
N CYS A 605 -23.82 5.63 23.91
CA CYS A 605 -25.02 5.48 23.07
C CYS A 605 -26.28 6.19 23.58
N ARG A 606 -26.25 6.97 24.67
CA ARG A 606 -27.44 7.68 25.19
C ARG A 606 -27.48 9.20 25.00
N MET A 607 -26.52 9.82 24.31
CA MET A 607 -26.56 11.28 24.08
C MET A 607 -26.87 11.73 22.65
N LEU A 608 -27.13 10.82 21.70
CA LEU A 608 -27.32 11.18 20.28
C LEU A 608 -28.78 11.24 19.82
N GLU A 609 -29.76 11.30 20.73
CA GLU A 609 -31.20 11.42 20.38
C GLU A 609 -31.88 12.75 20.76
N VAL A 610 -31.14 13.78 21.19
CA VAL A 610 -31.72 15.12 21.36
C VAL A 610 -30.79 16.15 20.74
N GLU A 611 -30.89 16.32 19.42
CA GLU A 611 -30.65 17.60 18.72
C GLU A 611 -30.93 17.42 17.22
N MET A 612 -32.21 17.22 16.90
CA MET A 612 -32.73 17.52 15.57
C MET A 612 -34.12 18.13 15.69
N GLN A 613 -34.19 19.26 16.40
CA GLN A 613 -35.30 20.21 16.38
C GLN A 613 -34.82 21.51 17.03
N ASP A 614 -34.25 22.40 16.22
CA ASP A 614 -34.76 23.78 16.08
C ASP A 614 -33.74 24.60 15.29
N ALA A 615 -34.07 24.82 14.02
CA ALA A 615 -33.57 25.95 13.27
C ALA A 615 -34.77 26.86 13.03
N THR A 616 -34.82 28.00 13.73
CA THR A 616 -35.32 29.28 13.21
C THR A 616 -35.07 30.41 14.22
N ASP A 617 -34.54 31.50 13.70
CA ASP A 617 -34.85 32.90 14.02
C ASP A 617 -33.99 33.78 14.95
N HIS A 618 -33.62 34.91 14.32
CA HIS A 618 -33.50 36.30 14.79
C HIS A 618 -32.20 36.84 15.43
N HIS A 619 -31.47 37.58 14.57
CA HIS A 619 -31.02 38.99 14.68
C HIS A 619 -30.69 39.64 16.03
N SER A 620 -29.59 40.42 15.95
CA SER A 620 -29.17 41.65 16.69
C SER A 620 -27.97 41.43 17.62
N GLY A 621 -26.92 42.25 17.69
CA GLY A 621 -26.51 43.47 16.99
C GLY A 621 -25.23 44.03 17.68
N LEU A 622 -24.44 44.84 16.95
CA LEU A 622 -23.50 45.90 17.39
C LEU A 622 -22.38 45.56 18.41
N GLY A 623 -21.13 45.99 18.26
CA GLY A 623 -20.48 46.92 17.33
C GLY A 623 -18.98 47.13 17.67
N GLU A 624 -18.29 47.84 16.77
CA GLU A 624 -17.09 48.71 16.91
C GLU A 624 -15.82 48.14 17.60
N GLY A 625 -14.58 48.31 17.14
CA GLY A 625 -13.89 49.09 16.11
C GLY A 625 -12.38 48.86 16.37
N SER A 626 -11.49 48.76 15.40
CA SER A 626 -10.76 49.90 14.84
C SER A 626 -9.62 49.37 13.95
N ASN A 627 -9.43 50.04 12.82
CA ASN A 627 -8.39 49.81 11.81
C ASN A 627 -7.05 50.37 12.27
N LEU A 628 -5.94 49.68 11.97
CA LEU A 628 -4.69 50.33 11.56
C LEU A 628 -3.98 49.48 10.50
N THR A 629 -3.84 50.09 9.33
CA THR A 629 -3.12 49.67 8.13
C THR A 629 -1.64 50.04 8.24
N GLU A 630 -0.73 49.09 8.01
CA GLU A 630 0.68 49.37 7.69
C GLU A 630 1.14 48.54 6.48
N PHE A 631 1.74 49.23 5.51
CA PHE A 631 2.29 48.70 4.26
C PHE A 631 3.60 47.92 4.50
N PRO A 632 3.93 46.90 3.68
CA PRO A 632 5.08 46.04 3.91
C PRO A 632 6.39 46.63 3.36
N ILE A 633 7.43 46.60 4.21
CA ILE A 633 8.81 46.93 3.88
C ILE A 633 9.47 45.73 3.18
N ARG A 634 9.93 45.92 1.94
CA ARG A 634 10.75 44.94 1.19
C ARG A 634 12.11 44.71 1.87
N ARG A 635 12.46 43.43 2.11
CA ARG A 635 13.82 42.93 2.40
C ARG A 635 14.11 41.63 1.62
N PRO A 636 15.39 41.27 1.41
CA PRO A 636 15.93 40.86 0.11
C PRO A 636 15.86 39.34 -0.20
N THR A 637 15.92 39.08 -1.51
CA THR A 637 15.74 37.82 -2.24
C THR A 637 16.96 36.88 -2.23
N SER A 638 17.20 36.12 -1.15
CA SER A 638 18.24 35.07 -1.20
C SER A 638 17.91 33.74 -0.52
N ASP A 639 16.64 33.44 -0.20
CA ASP A 639 16.26 32.18 0.45
C ASP A 639 15.10 31.48 -0.28
N ARG A 640 15.25 31.30 -1.59
CA ARG A 640 14.36 30.40 -2.36
C ARG A 640 14.82 28.95 -2.14
N VAL A 641 14.43 28.38 -1.00
CA VAL A 641 14.46 26.93 -0.77
C VAL A 641 13.50 26.29 -1.79
N PHE A 642 14.01 25.35 -2.59
CA PHE A 642 13.21 24.62 -3.56
C PHE A 642 12.21 23.71 -2.82
N ASP A 643 10.95 24.10 -2.81
CA ASP A 643 9.87 23.32 -2.20
C ASP A 643 9.43 22.19 -3.15
N TRP A 644 9.83 20.96 -2.81
CA TRP A 644 9.52 19.74 -3.56
C TRP A 644 8.02 19.42 -3.62
N PHE A 645 7.17 20.11 -2.85
CA PHE A 645 5.72 19.92 -2.86
C PHE A 645 4.96 21.03 -3.61
N SER A 646 5.68 22.03 -4.14
CA SER A 646 5.12 23.18 -4.87
C SER A 646 5.22 23.08 -6.41
N TRP A 647 5.37 21.87 -6.98
CA TRP A 647 5.68 21.68 -8.42
C TRP A 647 4.65 22.23 -9.43
N ASP A 648 3.46 22.66 -8.99
CA ASP A 648 2.46 23.27 -9.87
C ASP A 648 2.59 24.81 -10.01
N VAL A 649 3.46 25.46 -9.22
CA VAL A 649 3.55 26.94 -9.17
C VAL A 649 4.58 27.52 -10.14
N TYR A 650 5.56 26.73 -10.60
CA TYR A 650 6.71 27.25 -11.36
C TYR A 650 6.40 27.72 -12.80
N TYR A 651 5.16 27.58 -13.27
CA TYR A 651 4.71 28.09 -14.57
C TYR A 651 3.66 29.21 -14.46
N ALA A 652 3.50 29.81 -13.28
CA ALA A 652 2.52 30.90 -13.05
C ALA A 652 3.12 32.32 -13.03
N ASP A 653 4.42 32.49 -13.25
CA ASP A 653 5.06 33.81 -13.31
C ASP A 653 5.56 34.14 -14.73
N ILE A 654 4.62 34.41 -15.63
CA ILE A 654 4.81 35.41 -16.70
C ILE A 654 3.52 36.24 -16.69
N ASP A 655 3.50 37.29 -15.89
CA ASP A 655 2.88 38.58 -16.24
C ASP A 655 3.16 39.60 -15.12
N SER A 656 4.12 40.48 -15.39
CA SER A 656 4.18 41.83 -14.84
C SER A 656 4.70 42.78 -15.91
#